data_AF-A0AAV1LNY4-F1
#
_entry.id   AF-A0AAV1LNY4-F1
#
_cell.length_a   1.000
_cell.length_b   1.000
_cell.length_c   1.000
_cell.angle_alpha   90.00
_cell.angle_beta   90.00
_cell.angle_gamma   90.00
#
_symmetry.space_group_name_H-M   'P 1'
#
loop_
_entity.id
_entity.type
_entity.pdbx_description
1 polymer ?
#
loop_
_entity_poly.entity_id
_entity_poly.type
_entity_poly.pdbx_seq_one_letter_code
_entity_poly.pdbx_strand_id
1 'polypeptide(L)'
;MDSAGDAEGNFSVIGLVEDHTVPGGWSAQPVAAFRYANSSDPLPELVGGSQIAWIGGKPPIAEPPCGFDGKKCSLPHDPGVLFAAGAVAAAAVLAAALLLRHYRYEQKLASVLWKIEAKDLTIISACSDNKTSIPQEVDTRRAHTTIALYRGNIVAVKKLNKKSIDVTRVIKKELKQIRELRHENLTAFVGVCVESGSACIVSAYCSRGSLARVLADRDLLLDDMFVAKLVADLLRGLTYLHDSPLVSHGNLTSSNCLVNSDWVLQIADYGLHTLKSMETEDALRLEKRMLWRAPELLRDPNPPPWGSQKGDVYSFGIILYEILGRSGPWGDTNLTNDEIIGRVRHPIGGVLFRPPLSGLAARPSVLAVLNACWSERPDRRPDLRLVWLRLKDMHAGMKTNTFDNMLAMMEKYASNLEALVEEKTNKLTEEKRKTDDLLHRMLPRTIAEALKRGEHIQAESYDSVTVFFSDIVDFSHLVATSCPMQIVDVLHDLYTCCDAIISYYNVYKVEPVRDAYMVVGGLPERCSKHAAEVASMALHLLDVVPQIRIRHNPVARLNIKIGIHSGQCAAGVVGIKMPRYCIFGDTVNTAARMQSTSDPQKIHVSHDTYVMLRKHGGFHFKERGIVNIKGRGEIKTWWLIGEDHERRRAPFYRFQPGVSRSSVRGSYDETGWSTERSILNIRDRARLSCGGSLGPGSALSSPGPPACACFVPQRDHHSAPAVSFCED
;
A
#
# COMPACT_ATOMS: atom_id res chain seq x y z
N MET A 1 117.61 38.87 -18.01
CA MET A 1 116.58 38.07 -17.33
C MET A 1 115.76 39.08 -16.59
N ASP A 2 114.47 39.16 -16.91
CA ASP A 2 113.61 40.17 -16.31
C ASP A 2 113.29 39.82 -14.85
N SER A 3 112.52 40.68 -14.18
CA SER A 3 112.09 40.48 -12.80
C SER A 3 111.23 39.24 -12.56
N ALA A 4 110.79 38.52 -13.61
CA ALA A 4 110.07 37.25 -13.52
C ALA A 4 110.99 36.02 -13.67
N GLY A 5 112.29 36.22 -13.92
CA GLY A 5 113.24 35.13 -14.12
C GLY A 5 113.25 34.58 -15.54
N ASP A 6 112.62 35.29 -16.49
CA ASP A 6 112.59 34.88 -17.90
C ASP A 6 113.81 35.41 -18.65
N ALA A 7 114.42 34.57 -19.48
CA ALA A 7 115.63 34.90 -20.21
C ALA A 7 115.37 35.99 -21.27
N GLU A 8 115.67 37.26 -20.95
CA GLU A 8 115.73 38.34 -21.94
C GLU A 8 116.88 38.07 -22.93
N GLY A 9 116.54 37.52 -24.10
CA GLY A 9 117.51 37.23 -25.14
C GLY A 9 116.83 36.77 -26.44
N ASN A 10 117.61 36.78 -27.52
CA ASN A 10 117.18 36.25 -28.80
C ASN A 10 117.15 34.72 -28.73
N PHE A 11 116.00 34.09 -28.99
CA PHE A 11 115.86 32.64 -28.97
C PHE A 11 116.06 32.07 -30.37
N SER A 12 116.99 31.12 -30.53
CA SER A 12 117.16 30.41 -31.79
C SER A 12 116.26 29.18 -31.83
N VAL A 13 115.47 29.05 -32.89
CA VAL A 13 114.67 27.87 -33.20
C VAL A 13 115.57 26.88 -33.93
N ILE A 14 115.75 25.69 -33.35
CA ILE A 14 116.49 24.59 -33.97
C ILE A 14 115.48 23.67 -34.64
N GLY A 15 115.71 23.37 -35.92
CA GLY A 15 114.89 22.49 -36.73
C GLY A 15 115.73 21.37 -37.31
N LEU A 16 115.07 20.27 -37.66
CA LEU A 16 115.71 19.17 -38.39
C LEU A 16 115.72 19.53 -39.88
N VAL A 17 116.91 19.62 -40.47
CA VAL A 17 117.12 19.98 -41.88
C VAL A 17 117.86 18.84 -42.57
N GLU A 18 117.56 18.61 -43.85
CA GLU A 18 118.23 17.56 -44.62
C GLU A 18 119.68 17.98 -44.91
N ASP A 19 120.63 17.15 -44.47
CA ASP A 19 122.06 17.44 -44.53
C ASP A 19 122.80 16.29 -45.18
N HIS A 20 123.21 16.50 -46.43
CA HIS A 20 123.85 15.48 -47.27
C HIS A 20 125.28 15.13 -46.82
N THR A 21 125.81 15.80 -45.79
CA THR A 21 127.16 15.56 -45.26
C THR A 21 127.21 14.54 -44.11
N VAL A 22 126.06 14.12 -43.56
CA VAL A 22 125.97 13.20 -42.41
C VAL A 22 125.29 11.87 -42.83
N PRO A 23 125.83 10.68 -42.46
CA PRO A 23 125.18 9.41 -42.78
C PRO A 23 123.88 9.29 -41.97
N GLY A 24 122.74 9.33 -42.66
CA GLY A 24 121.41 9.43 -42.05
C GLY A 24 120.62 10.66 -42.49
N GLY A 25 121.22 11.57 -43.25
CA GLY A 25 120.52 12.56 -44.07
C GLY A 25 119.89 13.75 -43.35
N TRP A 26 119.94 13.83 -42.02
CA TRP A 26 119.29 14.91 -41.25
C TRP A 26 120.21 15.44 -40.15
N SER A 27 120.31 16.77 -40.02
CA SER A 27 121.03 17.43 -38.92
C SER A 27 120.19 18.52 -38.26
N ALA A 28 120.43 18.77 -36.97
CA ALA A 28 119.73 19.79 -36.20
C ALA A 28 120.43 21.14 -36.36
N GLN A 29 119.81 22.06 -37.10
CA GLN A 29 120.39 23.37 -37.42
C GLN A 29 119.45 24.51 -36.98
N PRO A 30 119.98 25.71 -36.67
CA PRO A 30 119.14 26.86 -36.36
C PRO A 30 118.42 27.33 -37.64
N VAL A 31 117.09 27.18 -37.66
CA VAL A 31 116.22 27.47 -38.82
C VAL A 31 115.49 28.80 -38.71
N ALA A 32 115.40 29.39 -37.52
CA ALA A 32 114.82 30.71 -37.30
C ALA A 32 115.31 31.30 -35.98
N ALA A 33 115.07 32.58 -35.75
CA ALA A 33 115.34 33.21 -34.46
C ALA A 33 114.22 34.17 -34.07
N PHE A 34 113.78 34.11 -32.81
CA PHE A 34 112.94 35.13 -32.21
C PHE A 34 113.82 36.29 -31.77
N ARG A 35 113.54 37.48 -32.32
CA ARG A 35 114.22 38.72 -31.98
C ARG A 35 113.21 39.77 -31.56
N TYR A 36 113.55 40.53 -30.52
CA TYR A 36 112.82 41.74 -30.19
C TYR A 36 113.25 42.85 -31.16
N ALA A 37 112.31 43.46 -31.87
CA ALA A 37 112.61 44.59 -32.74
C ALA A 37 112.95 45.85 -31.94
N ASN A 38 112.32 46.03 -30.77
CA ASN A 38 112.60 47.06 -29.77
C ASN A 38 112.40 46.53 -28.34
N SER A 39 113.08 47.12 -27.35
CA SER A 39 113.01 46.71 -25.94
C SER A 39 111.67 46.98 -25.23
N SER A 40 110.70 47.58 -25.94
CA SER A 40 109.35 47.88 -25.41
C SER A 40 108.25 47.00 -25.98
N ASP A 41 108.56 46.11 -26.93
CA ASP A 41 107.55 45.20 -27.50
C ASP A 41 107.29 44.01 -26.56
N PRO A 42 106.01 43.66 -26.32
CA PRO A 42 105.67 42.61 -25.36
C PRO A 42 106.00 41.19 -25.85
N LEU A 43 106.25 40.99 -27.14
CA LEU A 43 106.54 39.67 -27.74
C LEU A 43 107.60 39.79 -28.84
N PRO A 44 108.55 38.83 -28.95
CA PRO A 44 109.56 38.84 -29.99
C PRO A 44 108.99 38.35 -31.33
N GLU A 45 109.48 38.91 -32.44
CA GLU A 45 109.10 38.49 -33.79
C GLU A 45 110.02 37.38 -34.31
N LEU A 46 109.44 36.41 -35.03
CA LEU A 46 110.20 35.32 -35.65
C LEU A 46 110.84 35.79 -36.96
N VAL A 47 112.16 35.85 -36.99
CA VAL A 47 112.96 36.22 -38.15
C VAL A 47 113.56 34.95 -38.78
N GLY A 48 113.36 34.75 -40.09
CA GLY A 48 113.98 33.65 -40.86
C GLY A 48 113.20 32.34 -40.96
N GLY A 49 111.95 32.26 -40.46
CA GLY A 49 111.17 31.02 -40.32
C GLY A 49 110.54 30.38 -41.57
N SER A 50 110.99 30.71 -42.79
CA SER A 50 110.40 30.16 -44.03
C SER A 50 110.80 28.72 -44.37
N GLN A 51 111.78 28.14 -43.67
CA GLN A 51 112.30 26.78 -43.94
C GLN A 51 112.02 25.75 -42.82
N ILE A 52 111.10 26.05 -41.89
CA ILE A 52 110.78 25.10 -40.81
C ILE A 52 109.93 23.95 -41.37
N ALA A 53 110.49 22.73 -41.39
CA ALA A 53 109.80 21.52 -41.79
C ALA A 53 108.85 21.05 -40.67
N TRP A 54 107.57 21.38 -40.79
CA TRP A 54 106.54 20.92 -39.86
C TRP A 54 106.07 19.51 -40.22
N ILE A 55 105.95 18.62 -39.23
CA ILE A 55 105.52 17.21 -39.42
C ILE A 55 104.17 17.11 -40.15
N GLY A 56 103.29 18.11 -40.01
CA GLY A 56 101.98 18.20 -40.69
C GLY A 56 101.93 19.17 -41.88
N GLY A 57 103.07 19.66 -42.37
CA GLY A 57 103.16 20.64 -43.48
C GLY A 57 102.71 22.07 -43.15
N LYS A 58 102.22 22.32 -41.93
CA LYS A 58 101.82 23.62 -41.39
C LYS A 58 102.23 23.74 -39.92
N PRO A 59 102.45 24.97 -39.40
CA PRO A 59 102.71 25.17 -37.99
C PRO A 59 101.56 24.61 -37.14
N PRO A 60 101.86 23.95 -36.01
CA PRO A 60 100.85 23.46 -35.09
C PRO A 60 100.02 24.63 -34.55
N ILE A 61 98.74 24.38 -34.33
CA ILE A 61 97.86 25.34 -33.69
C ILE A 61 98.36 25.64 -32.27
N ALA A 62 98.43 26.92 -31.91
CA ALA A 62 98.95 27.37 -30.62
C ALA A 62 98.08 26.93 -29.43
N GLU A 63 96.84 26.51 -29.68
CA GLU A 63 95.89 26.05 -28.67
C GLU A 63 95.04 24.90 -29.24
N PRO A 64 94.79 23.81 -28.47
CA PRO A 64 93.87 22.77 -28.90
C PRO A 64 92.42 23.30 -28.98
N PRO A 65 91.54 22.68 -29.79
CA PRO A 65 90.19 23.20 -30.07
C PRO A 65 89.32 23.44 -28.82
N CYS A 66 89.56 22.70 -27.74
CA CYS A 66 88.83 22.81 -26.48
C CYS A 66 89.50 23.71 -25.43
N GLY A 67 90.63 24.34 -25.75
CA GLY A 67 91.51 25.03 -24.80
C GLY A 67 92.19 24.06 -23.83
N PHE A 68 93.34 24.46 -23.28
CA PHE A 68 94.12 23.58 -22.39
C PHE A 68 93.37 23.20 -21.09
N ASP A 69 92.43 24.04 -20.67
CA ASP A 69 91.60 23.85 -19.47
C ASP A 69 90.23 23.19 -19.77
N GLY A 70 89.93 22.84 -21.02
CA GLY A 70 88.62 22.32 -21.45
C GLY A 70 87.47 23.34 -21.44
N LYS A 71 87.74 24.62 -21.13
CA LYS A 71 86.73 25.69 -21.03
C LYS A 71 86.14 26.14 -22.37
N LYS A 72 86.76 25.79 -23.51
CA LYS A 72 86.23 26.09 -24.85
C LYS A 72 85.40 24.94 -25.45
N CYS A 73 85.23 23.82 -24.74
CA CYS A 73 84.26 22.79 -25.12
C CYS A 73 82.83 23.27 -24.79
N SER A 74 82.09 23.74 -25.77
CA SER A 74 80.63 23.81 -25.67
C SER A 74 80.06 22.39 -25.70
N LEU A 75 79.22 22.02 -24.72
CA LEU A 75 78.32 20.85 -24.86
C LEU A 75 77.69 20.88 -26.25
N PRO A 76 77.49 19.74 -26.92
CA PRO A 76 76.95 19.74 -28.27
C PRO A 76 75.55 20.36 -28.24
N HIS A 77 75.47 21.63 -28.65
CA HIS A 77 74.26 22.30 -29.11
C HIS A 77 73.91 21.72 -30.49
N ASP A 78 73.86 20.39 -30.59
CA ASP A 78 73.37 19.74 -31.78
C ASP A 78 71.84 19.87 -31.72
N PRO A 79 71.20 20.63 -32.63
CA PRO A 79 69.77 20.91 -32.55
C PRO A 79 68.96 19.62 -32.44
N GLY A 80 69.44 18.53 -33.05
CA GLY A 80 68.82 17.21 -32.99
C GLY A 80 68.72 16.61 -31.58
N VAL A 81 69.76 16.77 -30.74
CA VAL A 81 69.77 16.19 -29.37
C VAL A 81 68.87 16.99 -28.44
N LEU A 82 68.86 18.32 -28.55
CA LEU A 82 67.94 19.19 -27.82
C LEU A 82 66.48 18.95 -28.21
N PHE A 83 66.21 18.77 -29.51
CA PHE A 83 64.87 18.44 -30.00
C PHE A 83 64.42 17.06 -29.52
N ALA A 84 65.32 16.06 -29.53
CA ALA A 84 65.04 14.72 -29.03
C ALA A 84 64.75 14.72 -27.52
N ALA A 85 65.57 15.40 -26.72
CA ALA A 85 65.35 15.55 -25.27
C ALA A 85 64.04 16.30 -24.97
N GLY A 86 63.74 17.35 -25.72
CA GLY A 86 62.47 18.09 -25.64
C GLY A 86 61.25 17.22 -25.99
N ALA A 87 61.36 16.40 -27.05
CA ALA A 87 60.29 15.48 -27.45
C ALA A 87 60.04 14.38 -26.41
N VAL A 88 61.09 13.82 -25.81
CA VAL A 88 60.98 12.82 -24.73
C VAL A 88 60.35 13.42 -23.48
N ALA A 89 60.77 14.63 -23.09
CA ALA A 89 60.16 15.34 -21.97
C ALA A 89 58.68 15.66 -22.23
N ALA A 90 58.32 16.12 -23.44
CA ALA A 90 56.94 16.37 -23.82
C ALA A 90 56.09 15.09 -23.81
N ALA A 91 56.63 13.97 -24.31
CA ALA A 91 55.96 12.67 -24.28
C ALA A 91 55.76 12.17 -22.83
N ALA A 92 56.75 12.34 -21.95
CA ALA A 92 56.65 12.00 -20.53
C ALA A 92 55.59 12.84 -19.81
N VAL A 93 55.52 14.15 -20.10
CA VAL A 93 54.49 15.05 -19.57
C VAL A 93 53.10 14.66 -20.07
N LEU A 94 52.95 14.33 -21.36
CA LEU A 94 51.70 13.81 -21.94
C LEU A 94 51.27 12.49 -21.29
N ALA A 95 52.19 11.54 -21.13
CA ALA A 95 51.92 10.26 -20.47
C ALA A 95 51.51 10.45 -19.00
N ALA A 96 52.22 11.31 -18.26
CA ALA A 96 51.86 11.65 -16.89
C ALA A 96 50.49 12.33 -16.81
N ALA A 97 50.18 13.24 -17.74
CA ALA A 97 48.86 13.88 -17.83
C ALA A 97 47.75 12.87 -18.14
N LEU A 98 47.98 11.92 -19.04
CA LEU A 98 47.05 10.84 -19.35
C LEU A 98 46.85 9.88 -18.17
N LEU A 99 47.92 9.53 -17.45
CA LEU A 99 47.85 8.70 -16.25
C LEU A 99 47.14 9.42 -15.10
N LEU A 100 47.41 10.70 -14.87
CA LEU A 100 46.70 11.50 -13.88
C LEU A 100 45.24 11.69 -14.26
N ARG A 101 44.93 11.87 -15.55
CA ARG A 101 43.56 11.92 -16.05
C ARG A 101 42.85 10.58 -15.86
N HIS A 102 43.51 9.46 -16.16
CA HIS A 102 42.99 8.12 -15.95
C HIS A 102 42.76 7.85 -14.46
N TYR A 103 43.72 8.20 -13.60
CA TYR A 103 43.62 8.06 -12.15
C TYR A 103 42.48 8.90 -11.56
N ARG A 104 42.37 10.18 -11.95
CA ARG A 104 41.24 11.05 -11.55
C ARG A 104 39.90 10.51 -12.05
N TYR A 105 39.86 9.94 -13.26
CA TYR A 105 38.66 9.32 -13.81
C TYR A 105 38.24 8.07 -13.02
N GLU A 106 39.19 7.21 -12.65
CA GLU A 106 38.97 6.06 -11.79
C GLU A 106 38.50 6.48 -10.38
N GLN A 107 39.06 7.52 -9.78
CA GLN A 107 38.57 8.07 -8.51
C GLN A 107 37.11 8.57 -8.62
N LYS A 108 36.76 9.24 -9.72
CA LYS A 108 35.38 9.68 -10.01
C LYS A 108 34.42 8.52 -10.31
N LEU A 109 34.90 7.34 -10.68
CA LEU A 109 34.10 6.11 -10.83
C LEU A 109 33.98 5.34 -9.51
N ALA A 110 34.98 5.47 -8.64
CA ALA A 110 35.01 4.88 -7.31
C ALA A 110 34.07 5.61 -6.31
N SER A 111 33.62 6.83 -6.61
CA SER A 111 32.61 7.51 -5.80
C SER A 111 31.28 6.76 -5.87
N VAL A 112 30.94 6.03 -4.81
CA VAL A 112 29.78 5.12 -4.77
C VAL A 112 28.47 5.85 -4.45
N LEU A 113 28.24 7.02 -5.06
CA LEU A 113 27.06 7.89 -4.82
C LEU A 113 25.72 7.25 -5.22
N TRP A 114 25.76 6.13 -5.93
CA TRP A 114 24.61 5.32 -6.34
C TRP A 114 24.32 4.16 -5.39
N LYS A 115 25.24 3.80 -4.47
CA LYS A 115 25.02 2.68 -3.54
C LYS A 115 24.23 3.17 -2.34
N ILE A 116 23.17 2.45 -2.04
CA ILE A 116 22.31 2.65 -0.87
C ILE A 116 22.59 1.51 0.09
N GLU A 117 22.73 1.83 1.37
CA GLU A 117 22.83 0.84 2.43
C GLU A 117 21.43 0.43 2.89
N ALA A 118 21.21 -0.87 3.13
CA ALA A 118 19.89 -1.39 3.48
C ALA A 118 19.29 -0.74 4.73
N LYS A 119 20.13 -0.38 5.71
CA LYS A 119 19.71 0.34 6.93
C LYS A 119 19.08 1.70 6.67
N ASP A 120 19.38 2.34 5.54
CA ASP A 120 18.83 3.65 5.19
C ASP A 120 17.45 3.54 4.51
N LEU A 121 17.00 2.31 4.22
CA LEU A 121 15.79 2.03 3.46
C LEU A 121 14.77 1.28 4.32
N THR A 122 13.70 1.96 4.71
CA THR A 122 12.62 1.35 5.52
C THR A 122 11.42 1.02 4.64
N ILE A 123 11.15 -0.26 4.42
CA ILE A 123 10.07 -0.73 3.55
C ILE A 123 8.72 -0.49 4.25
N ILE A 124 7.82 0.20 3.56
CA ILE A 124 6.46 0.45 4.06
C ILE A 124 5.57 -0.69 3.56
N SER A 125 5.24 -1.64 4.43
CA SER A 125 4.32 -2.74 4.12
C SER A 125 2.88 -2.37 4.46
N ALA A 126 1.94 -2.74 3.59
CA ALA A 126 0.51 -2.49 3.74
C ALA A 126 -0.14 -3.18 4.97
N CYS A 127 0.59 -4.05 5.67
CA CYS A 127 0.11 -4.83 6.82
C CYS A 127 0.77 -4.48 8.17
N SER A 128 1.42 -3.32 8.35
CA SER A 128 1.99 -2.94 9.66
C SER A 128 1.12 -1.90 10.36
N ASP A 129 0.49 -2.32 11.47
CA ASP A 129 -0.36 -1.50 12.37
C ASP A 129 0.41 -0.43 13.19
N ASN A 130 1.69 -0.16 12.87
CA ASN A 130 2.48 0.83 13.60
C ASN A 130 2.32 2.25 13.00
N LYS A 131 1.33 2.97 13.54
CA LYS A 131 0.92 4.35 13.17
C LYS A 131 1.91 5.48 13.47
N THR A 132 3.18 5.24 13.75
CA THR A 132 4.03 6.29 14.37
C THR A 132 5.09 6.96 13.49
N SER A 133 5.19 6.66 12.19
CA SER A 133 6.14 7.43 11.34
C SER A 133 5.85 7.36 9.83
N ILE A 134 4.59 7.43 9.41
CA ILE A 134 4.24 7.56 7.99
C ILE A 134 3.80 9.02 7.78
N PRO A 135 4.43 9.78 6.85
CA PRO A 135 3.93 11.09 6.45
C PRO A 135 2.45 10.99 6.06
N GLN A 136 1.64 11.92 6.55
CA GLN A 136 0.17 11.90 6.58
C GLN A 136 -0.53 11.86 5.19
N GLU A 137 0.21 11.73 4.09
CA GLU A 137 -0.28 11.81 2.71
C GLU A 137 -0.38 10.48 1.95
N VAL A 138 0.11 9.36 2.48
CA VAL A 138 0.20 8.12 1.67
C VAL A 138 -0.75 7.04 2.16
N ASP A 139 -1.85 6.89 1.42
CA ASP A 139 -2.75 5.74 1.48
C ASP A 139 -1.99 4.50 0.95
N THR A 140 -1.42 3.72 1.88
CA THR A 140 -0.65 2.50 1.57
C THR A 140 -1.43 1.46 0.77
N ARG A 141 -2.77 1.55 0.76
CA ARG A 141 -3.65 0.67 -0.02
C ARG A 141 -3.68 1.03 -1.51
N ARG A 142 -3.22 2.24 -1.89
CA ARG A 142 -3.14 2.70 -3.29
C ARG A 142 -1.74 2.50 -3.90
N ALA A 143 -0.78 2.00 -3.13
CA ALA A 143 0.58 1.78 -3.62
C ALA A 143 0.61 0.66 -4.69
N HIS A 144 0.90 1.05 -5.93
CA HIS A 144 0.97 0.15 -7.09
C HIS A 144 2.31 -0.62 -7.19
N THR A 145 3.28 -0.30 -6.34
CA THR A 145 4.61 -0.91 -6.26
C THR A 145 5.10 -0.94 -4.81
N THR A 146 6.15 -1.72 -4.52
CA THR A 146 6.80 -1.68 -3.22
C THR A 146 7.42 -0.31 -2.98
N ILE A 147 7.02 0.34 -1.88
CA ILE A 147 7.50 1.66 -1.48
C ILE A 147 8.37 1.55 -0.23
N ALA A 148 9.35 2.44 -0.12
CA ALA A 148 10.19 2.58 1.06
C ALA A 148 10.46 4.05 1.36
N LEU A 149 10.91 4.34 2.59
CA LEU A 149 11.40 5.65 2.98
C LEU A 149 12.94 5.64 2.92
N TYR A 150 13.51 6.56 2.16
CA TYR A 150 14.95 6.81 2.08
C TYR A 150 15.23 8.28 2.42
N ARG A 151 15.95 8.51 3.52
CA ARG A 151 16.27 9.87 4.03
C ARG A 151 15.05 10.79 4.16
N GLY A 152 13.92 10.24 4.61
CA GLY A 152 12.66 10.98 4.77
C GLY A 152 11.84 11.15 3.48
N ASN A 153 12.32 10.69 2.33
CA ASN A 153 11.59 10.75 1.06
C ASN A 153 11.05 9.36 0.66
N ILE A 154 9.86 9.35 0.06
CA ILE A 154 9.24 8.11 -0.42
C ILE A 154 9.85 7.73 -1.77
N VAL A 155 10.30 6.48 -1.85
CA VAL A 155 10.97 5.92 -3.02
C VAL A 155 10.31 4.62 -3.45
N ALA A 156 10.32 4.36 -4.76
CA ALA A 156 9.89 3.10 -5.34
C ALA A 156 11.05 2.10 -5.31
N VAL A 157 10.77 0.87 -4.88
CA VAL A 157 11.76 -0.20 -4.75
C VAL A 157 11.40 -1.35 -5.68
N LYS A 158 12.23 -1.56 -6.71
CA LYS A 158 12.13 -2.69 -7.63
C LYS A 158 13.12 -3.77 -7.21
N LYS A 159 12.63 -4.89 -6.69
CA LYS A 159 13.46 -6.05 -6.30
C LYS A 159 13.97 -6.77 -7.55
N LEU A 160 15.25 -7.12 -7.54
CA LEU A 160 15.91 -7.93 -8.57
C LEU A 160 15.98 -9.38 -8.07
N ASN A 161 15.61 -10.34 -8.91
CA ASN A 161 15.57 -11.76 -8.57
C ASN A 161 16.97 -12.40 -8.66
N LYS A 162 17.93 -11.95 -7.84
CA LYS A 162 19.31 -12.48 -7.82
C LYS A 162 19.94 -12.54 -6.44
N LYS A 163 20.68 -13.63 -6.22
CA LYS A 163 21.39 -13.95 -4.95
C LYS A 163 22.67 -13.12 -4.75
N SER A 164 23.36 -12.75 -5.82
CA SER A 164 24.51 -11.84 -5.80
C SER A 164 24.66 -11.12 -7.15
N ILE A 165 25.10 -9.86 -7.12
CA ILE A 165 25.40 -9.07 -8.32
C ILE A 165 26.84 -8.59 -8.19
N ASP A 166 27.72 -9.12 -9.05
CA ASP A 166 29.07 -8.59 -9.20
C ASP A 166 29.03 -7.30 -10.00
N VAL A 167 29.33 -6.19 -9.34
CA VAL A 167 29.27 -4.87 -9.97
C VAL A 167 30.52 -4.63 -10.82
N THR A 168 30.45 -5.06 -12.09
CA THR A 168 31.50 -4.87 -13.09
C THR A 168 31.71 -3.39 -13.44
N ARG A 169 32.89 -3.03 -13.99
CA ARG A 169 33.21 -1.65 -14.42
C ARG A 169 32.17 -1.05 -15.38
N VAL A 170 31.62 -1.88 -16.28
CA VAL A 170 30.55 -1.49 -17.23
C VAL A 170 29.28 -1.05 -16.48
N ILE A 171 28.85 -1.85 -15.51
CA ILE A 171 27.66 -1.56 -14.68
C ILE A 171 27.87 -0.29 -13.84
N LYS A 172 29.08 -0.09 -13.26
CA LYS A 172 29.40 1.15 -12.53
C LYS A 172 29.31 2.40 -13.42
N LYS A 173 29.75 2.29 -14.67
CA LYS A 173 29.65 3.37 -15.65
C LYS A 173 28.19 3.69 -15.98
N GLU A 174 27.36 2.68 -16.24
CA GLU A 174 25.92 2.87 -16.50
C GLU A 174 25.19 3.49 -15.29
N LEU A 175 25.45 2.97 -14.08
CA LEU A 175 24.85 3.49 -12.83
C LEU A 175 25.18 4.96 -12.60
N LYS A 176 26.43 5.35 -12.86
CA LYS A 176 26.86 6.74 -12.76
C LYS A 176 26.16 7.62 -13.79
N GLN A 177 26.12 7.20 -15.05
CA GLN A 177 25.46 7.96 -16.12
C GLN A 177 23.98 8.19 -15.79
N ILE A 178 23.26 7.16 -15.37
CA ILE A 178 21.83 7.24 -15.03
C ILE A 178 21.58 8.15 -13.82
N ARG A 179 22.48 8.13 -12.83
CA ARG A 179 22.41 9.00 -11.64
C ARG A 179 22.59 10.49 -11.96
N GLU A 180 23.36 10.80 -13.01
CA GLU A 180 23.63 12.17 -13.46
C GLU A 180 22.49 12.74 -14.32
N LEU A 181 21.64 11.89 -14.91
CA LEU A 181 20.48 12.34 -15.68
C LEU A 181 19.41 12.94 -14.79
N ARG A 182 19.04 14.20 -15.04
CA ARG A 182 17.97 14.91 -14.34
C ARG A 182 17.13 15.69 -15.35
N HIS A 183 15.84 15.40 -15.37
CA HIS A 183 14.87 16.07 -16.22
C HIS A 183 13.48 15.94 -15.61
N GLU A 184 12.59 16.92 -15.79
CA GLU A 184 11.24 16.91 -15.20
C GLU A 184 10.41 15.70 -15.65
N ASN A 185 10.57 15.29 -16.90
CA ASN A 185 9.88 14.14 -17.51
C ASN A 185 10.68 12.83 -17.46
N LEU A 186 11.72 12.73 -16.62
CA LEU A 186 12.41 11.47 -16.34
C LEU A 186 12.33 11.16 -14.84
N THR A 187 12.03 9.91 -14.51
CA THR A 187 12.02 9.48 -13.10
C THR A 187 13.44 9.53 -12.56
N ALA A 188 13.65 10.23 -11.44
CA ALA A 188 14.97 10.36 -10.85
C ALA A 188 15.46 9.02 -10.28
N PHE A 189 16.63 8.58 -10.73
CA PHE A 189 17.28 7.39 -10.21
C PHE A 189 17.98 7.70 -8.88
N VAL A 190 17.61 6.99 -7.82
CA VAL A 190 18.17 7.21 -6.48
C VAL A 190 19.43 6.37 -6.28
N GLY A 191 19.35 5.07 -6.59
CA GLY A 191 20.48 4.17 -6.42
C GLY A 191 20.12 2.69 -6.47
N VAL A 192 21.08 1.85 -6.11
CA VAL A 192 20.93 0.40 -5.95
C VAL A 192 21.34 0.02 -4.54
N CYS A 193 20.51 -0.77 -3.88
CA CYS A 193 20.86 -1.43 -2.63
C CYS A 193 21.22 -2.89 -2.94
N VAL A 194 22.43 -3.30 -2.51
CA VAL A 194 22.94 -4.67 -2.68
C VAL A 194 23.19 -5.22 -1.28
N GLU A 195 22.36 -6.16 -0.85
CA GLU A 195 22.48 -6.87 0.43
C GLU A 195 22.64 -8.37 0.18
N SER A 196 23.25 -9.09 1.14
CA SER A 196 23.56 -10.51 1.04
C SER A 196 22.31 -11.35 0.68
N GLY A 197 22.14 -11.68 -0.60
CA GLY A 197 21.02 -12.48 -1.10
C GLY A 197 19.93 -11.73 -1.85
N SER A 198 19.91 -10.39 -1.88
CA SER A 198 18.94 -9.62 -2.68
C SER A 198 19.45 -8.24 -3.09
N ALA A 199 19.20 -7.85 -4.34
CA ALA A 199 19.49 -6.52 -4.84
C ALA A 199 18.19 -5.80 -5.21
N CYS A 200 18.11 -4.50 -4.97
CA CYS A 200 16.96 -3.71 -5.40
C CYS A 200 17.38 -2.35 -5.99
N ILE A 201 16.62 -1.94 -7.00
CA ILE A 201 16.73 -0.64 -7.65
C ILE A 201 15.78 0.32 -6.96
N VAL A 202 16.29 1.50 -6.60
CA VAL A 202 15.54 2.54 -5.91
C VAL A 202 15.41 3.75 -6.83
N SER A 203 14.18 4.17 -7.09
CA SER A 203 13.86 5.37 -7.89
C SER A 203 12.86 6.27 -7.17
N ALA A 204 12.69 7.50 -7.64
CA ALA A 204 11.62 8.37 -7.17
C ALA A 204 10.24 7.70 -7.34
N TYR A 205 9.36 7.87 -6.35
CA TYR A 205 8.01 7.32 -6.37
C TYR A 205 7.03 8.27 -7.05
N CYS A 206 6.22 7.73 -7.96
CA CYS A 206 5.15 8.45 -8.66
C CYS A 206 3.79 8.01 -8.09
N SER A 207 3.10 8.87 -7.35
CA SER A 207 1.91 8.51 -6.56
C SER A 207 0.72 8.01 -7.39
N ARG A 208 0.57 8.45 -8.64
CA ARG A 208 -0.54 8.04 -9.53
C ARG A 208 -0.27 6.73 -10.27
N GLY A 209 0.98 6.24 -10.24
CA GLY A 209 1.38 4.99 -10.88
C GLY A 209 1.63 5.11 -12.38
N SER A 210 1.47 3.99 -13.10
CA SER A 210 1.77 3.92 -14.53
C SER A 210 0.66 4.50 -15.41
N LEU A 211 1.04 5.03 -16.56
CA LEU A 211 0.13 5.54 -17.57
C LEU A 211 -0.88 4.46 -18.00
N ALA A 212 -0.45 3.21 -18.14
CA ALA A 212 -1.35 2.08 -18.43
C ALA A 212 -2.52 1.97 -17.43
N ARG A 213 -2.27 2.22 -16.14
CA ARG A 213 -3.30 2.22 -15.09
C ARG A 213 -4.19 3.44 -15.18
N VAL A 214 -3.60 4.62 -15.43
CA VAL A 214 -4.34 5.88 -15.59
C VAL A 214 -5.31 5.80 -16.78
N LEU A 215 -4.88 5.18 -17.89
CA LEU A 215 -5.72 5.02 -19.08
C LEU A 215 -6.84 3.98 -18.90
N ALA A 216 -6.61 2.96 -18.05
CA ALA A 216 -7.58 1.92 -17.74
C ALA A 216 -8.73 2.40 -16.84
N ASP A 217 -8.51 3.44 -16.05
CA ASP A 217 -9.54 4.08 -15.23
C ASP A 217 -10.54 4.79 -16.15
N ARG A 218 -11.75 4.25 -16.31
CA ARG A 218 -12.80 4.81 -17.18
C ARG A 218 -13.46 6.05 -16.59
N ASP A 219 -13.36 6.26 -15.28
CA ASP A 219 -14.00 7.39 -14.58
C ASP A 219 -13.21 8.68 -14.77
N LEU A 220 -11.94 8.58 -15.19
CA LEU A 220 -11.11 9.72 -15.53
C LEU A 220 -11.51 10.31 -16.89
N LEU A 221 -11.98 11.56 -16.91
CA LEU A 221 -12.27 12.29 -18.14
C LEU A 221 -11.00 12.94 -18.68
N LEU A 222 -10.40 12.34 -19.70
CA LEU A 222 -9.23 12.87 -20.40
C LEU A 222 -9.72 13.76 -21.54
N ASP A 223 -9.60 15.08 -21.39
CA ASP A 223 -9.87 16.03 -22.47
C ASP A 223 -8.67 16.10 -23.44
N ASP A 224 -8.90 16.65 -24.64
CA ASP A 224 -7.86 16.77 -25.68
C ASP A 224 -6.63 17.55 -25.20
N MET A 225 -6.81 18.50 -24.27
CA MET A 225 -5.72 19.30 -23.70
C MET A 225 -4.84 18.48 -22.76
N PHE A 226 -5.45 17.68 -21.89
CA PHE A 226 -4.72 16.80 -20.99
C PHE A 226 -4.00 15.70 -21.75
N VAL A 227 -4.64 15.12 -22.78
CA VAL A 227 -3.99 14.19 -23.72
C VAL A 227 -2.78 14.85 -24.39
N ALA A 228 -2.92 16.08 -24.89
CA ALA A 228 -1.80 16.81 -25.47
C ALA A 228 -0.66 17.02 -24.46
N LYS A 229 -0.97 17.30 -23.19
CA LYS A 229 0.03 17.44 -22.11
C LYS A 229 0.81 16.16 -21.86
N LEU A 230 0.14 15.02 -21.71
CA LEU A 230 0.82 13.72 -21.54
C LEU A 230 1.75 13.40 -22.72
N VAL A 231 1.28 13.66 -23.95
CA VAL A 231 2.07 13.46 -25.16
C VAL A 231 3.27 14.42 -25.22
N ALA A 232 3.10 15.68 -24.82
CA ALA A 232 4.17 16.66 -24.74
C ALA A 232 5.28 16.21 -23.80
N ASP A 233 4.89 15.76 -22.61
CA ASP A 233 5.79 15.35 -21.54
C ASP A 233 6.57 14.09 -21.94
N LEU A 234 5.90 13.13 -22.57
CA LEU A 234 6.54 11.94 -23.14
C LEU A 234 7.58 12.32 -24.21
N LEU A 235 7.24 13.22 -25.13
CA LEU A 235 8.16 13.66 -26.19
C LEU A 235 9.37 14.41 -25.63
N ARG A 236 9.18 15.31 -24.66
CA ARG A 236 10.28 16.05 -24.01
C ARG A 236 11.23 15.09 -23.29
N GLY A 237 10.67 14.15 -22.50
CA GLY A 237 11.46 13.14 -21.80
C GLY A 237 12.25 12.26 -22.75
N LEU A 238 11.64 11.80 -23.84
CA LEU A 238 12.29 10.90 -24.80
C LEU A 238 13.34 11.63 -25.65
N THR A 239 13.08 12.87 -26.06
CA THR A 239 14.06 13.71 -26.78
C THR A 239 15.29 13.95 -25.92
N TYR A 240 15.11 14.29 -24.64
CA TYR A 240 16.20 14.45 -23.70
C TYR A 240 17.00 13.15 -23.53
N LEU A 241 16.33 12.00 -23.46
CA LEU A 241 17.00 10.70 -23.37
C LEU A 241 17.82 10.38 -24.62
N HIS A 242 17.33 10.71 -25.82
CA HIS A 242 18.03 10.49 -27.09
C HIS A 242 19.26 11.37 -27.25
N ASP A 243 19.22 12.60 -26.74
CA ASP A 243 20.37 13.52 -26.68
C ASP A 243 21.36 13.16 -25.55
N SER A 244 20.98 12.26 -24.64
CA SER A 244 21.80 11.84 -23.50
C SER A 244 22.80 10.73 -23.86
N PRO A 245 23.80 10.43 -23.00
CA PRO A 245 24.75 9.34 -23.21
C PRO A 245 24.14 7.93 -23.30
N LEU A 246 22.87 7.75 -22.90
CA LEU A 246 22.16 6.48 -23.05
C LEU A 246 21.67 6.24 -24.48
N VAL A 247 21.48 7.31 -25.28
CA VAL A 247 21.08 7.31 -26.70
C VAL A 247 19.67 6.78 -26.96
N SER A 248 19.19 5.76 -26.26
CA SER A 248 17.86 5.16 -26.42
C SER A 248 17.32 4.57 -25.13
N HIS A 249 15.99 4.39 -25.07
CA HIS A 249 15.30 3.75 -23.96
C HIS A 249 15.29 2.22 -24.08
N GLY A 250 15.04 1.67 -25.26
CA GLY A 250 15.10 0.24 -25.58
C GLY A 250 13.96 -0.63 -25.04
N ASN A 251 13.20 -0.13 -24.05
CA ASN A 251 12.03 -0.82 -23.47
C ASN A 251 10.87 0.13 -23.15
N LEU A 252 10.53 1.03 -24.07
CA LEU A 252 9.48 2.03 -23.82
C LEU A 252 8.10 1.36 -23.86
N THR A 253 7.32 1.50 -22.79
CA THR A 253 5.95 0.96 -22.67
C THR A 253 5.09 1.92 -21.85
N SER A 254 3.77 1.82 -21.92
CA SER A 254 2.86 2.59 -21.08
C SER A 254 2.98 2.25 -19.59
N SER A 255 3.47 1.06 -19.25
CA SER A 255 3.81 0.68 -17.87
C SER A 255 5.05 1.40 -17.34
N ASN A 256 6.00 1.74 -18.23
CA ASN A 256 7.24 2.44 -17.89
C ASN A 256 7.09 3.97 -17.97
N CYS A 257 5.92 4.48 -18.35
CA CYS A 257 5.58 5.90 -18.21
C CYS A 257 4.83 6.06 -16.89
N LEU A 258 5.39 6.79 -15.94
CA LEU A 258 4.78 7.03 -14.64
C LEU A 258 4.21 8.45 -14.56
N VAL A 259 3.23 8.65 -13.68
CA VAL A 259 2.60 9.96 -13.47
C VAL A 259 2.74 10.35 -12.00
N ASN A 260 3.29 11.54 -11.76
CA ASN A 260 3.48 12.07 -10.40
C ASN A 260 2.17 12.68 -9.83
N SER A 261 2.24 13.26 -8.62
CA SER A 261 1.10 13.93 -7.97
C SER A 261 0.53 15.08 -8.80
N ASP A 262 1.40 15.76 -9.55
CA ASP A 262 1.14 16.99 -10.29
C ASP A 262 0.75 16.72 -11.75
N TRP A 263 0.40 15.47 -12.08
CA TRP A 263 0.03 15.02 -13.43
C TRP A 263 1.10 15.22 -14.51
N VAL A 264 2.37 15.30 -14.12
CA VAL A 264 3.51 15.30 -15.03
C VAL A 264 3.90 13.86 -15.34
N LEU A 265 3.99 13.55 -16.64
CA LEU A 265 4.46 12.24 -17.09
C LEU A 265 5.99 12.17 -16.99
N GLN A 266 6.48 11.09 -16.37
CA GLN A 266 7.90 10.79 -16.20
C GLN A 266 8.23 9.41 -16.77
N ILE A 267 9.23 9.34 -17.64
CA ILE A 267 9.71 8.06 -18.16
C ILE A 267 10.56 7.36 -17.09
N ALA A 268 10.26 6.10 -16.83
CA ALA A 268 10.90 5.27 -15.82
C ALA A 268 11.54 4.03 -16.45
N ASP A 269 12.35 3.33 -15.66
CA ASP A 269 13.00 2.06 -16.05
C ASP A 269 13.90 2.15 -17.30
N TYR A 270 14.44 3.34 -17.58
CA TYR A 270 15.46 3.58 -18.61
C TYR A 270 16.85 3.08 -18.15
N GLY A 271 17.68 2.67 -19.10
CA GLY A 271 19.05 2.20 -18.81
C GLY A 271 19.11 0.90 -18.00
N LEU A 272 20.30 0.64 -17.42
CA LEU A 272 20.64 -0.59 -16.67
C LEU A 272 20.40 -1.87 -17.48
N HIS A 273 20.60 -1.79 -18.80
CA HIS A 273 20.35 -2.88 -19.73
C HIS A 273 21.18 -4.11 -19.38
N THR A 274 22.45 -3.90 -19.03
CA THR A 274 23.36 -4.98 -18.64
C THR A 274 22.92 -5.66 -17.34
N LEU A 275 22.36 -4.90 -16.40
CA LEU A 275 21.89 -5.43 -15.11
C LEU A 275 20.60 -6.25 -15.27
N LYS A 276 19.69 -5.75 -16.13
CA LYS A 276 18.37 -6.30 -16.42
C LYS A 276 18.41 -7.48 -17.39
N SER A 277 19.30 -7.47 -18.38
CA SER A 277 19.42 -8.57 -19.37
C SER A 277 19.84 -9.90 -18.76
N MET A 278 20.45 -9.83 -17.58
CA MET A 278 20.89 -10.99 -16.84
C MET A 278 19.78 -11.56 -15.91
N GLU A 279 18.56 -11.01 -15.90
CA GLU A 279 17.42 -11.51 -15.11
C GLU A 279 16.69 -12.66 -15.82
N THR A 280 16.32 -13.70 -15.08
CA THR A 280 15.38 -14.73 -15.57
C THR A 280 13.97 -14.17 -15.45
N GLU A 281 13.45 -13.54 -16.51
CA GLU A 281 12.08 -13.01 -16.51
C GLU A 281 11.04 -14.12 -16.73
N ASP A 282 9.86 -13.97 -16.12
CA ASP A 282 8.70 -14.80 -16.42
C ASP A 282 8.32 -14.65 -17.91
N ALA A 283 8.10 -15.76 -18.62
CA ALA A 283 7.78 -15.77 -20.05
C ALA A 283 6.61 -14.82 -20.40
N LEU A 284 5.57 -14.79 -19.57
CA LEU A 284 4.39 -13.93 -19.75
C LEU A 284 4.71 -12.42 -19.65
N ARG A 285 5.64 -12.02 -18.79
CA ARG A 285 6.06 -10.61 -18.67
C ARG A 285 6.88 -10.19 -19.87
N LEU A 286 7.73 -11.10 -20.36
CA LEU A 286 8.53 -10.88 -21.56
C LEU A 286 7.64 -10.72 -22.79
N GLU A 287 6.65 -11.60 -22.98
CA GLU A 287 5.65 -11.50 -24.06
C GLU A 287 4.93 -10.16 -24.03
N LYS A 288 4.45 -9.71 -22.85
CA LYS A 288 3.75 -8.44 -22.74
C LYS A 288 4.65 -7.25 -23.14
N ARG A 289 5.93 -7.25 -22.75
CA ARG A 289 6.88 -6.19 -23.14
C ARG A 289 7.13 -6.12 -24.65
N MET A 290 7.00 -7.24 -25.36
CA MET A 290 7.23 -7.30 -26.81
C MET A 290 6.14 -6.58 -27.63
N LEU A 291 4.97 -6.30 -27.06
CA LEU A 291 3.85 -5.65 -27.76
C LEU A 291 4.18 -4.23 -28.27
N TRP A 292 5.07 -3.50 -27.59
CA TRP A 292 5.50 -2.15 -27.99
C TRP A 292 6.81 -2.17 -28.79
N ARG A 293 7.43 -3.35 -28.98
CA ARG A 293 8.73 -3.47 -29.63
C ARG A 293 8.60 -3.39 -31.15
N ALA A 294 9.53 -2.69 -31.78
CA ALA A 294 9.56 -2.49 -33.22
C ALA A 294 9.83 -3.81 -33.99
N PRO A 295 9.28 -3.97 -35.22
CA PRO A 295 9.38 -5.21 -35.99
C PRO A 295 10.81 -5.66 -36.29
N GLU A 296 11.73 -4.72 -36.54
CA GLU A 296 13.15 -5.03 -36.79
C GLU A 296 13.84 -5.63 -35.55
N LEU A 297 13.50 -5.14 -34.35
CA LEU A 297 14.03 -5.64 -33.09
C LEU A 297 13.35 -6.95 -32.66
N LEU A 298 12.16 -7.26 -33.19
CA LEU A 298 11.48 -8.53 -32.97
C LEU A 298 12.02 -9.64 -33.87
N ARG A 299 12.49 -9.32 -35.08
CA ARG A 299 13.07 -10.26 -36.06
C ARG A 299 14.52 -10.61 -35.76
N ASP A 300 15.26 -9.69 -35.15
CA ASP A 300 16.62 -9.95 -34.73
C ASP A 300 16.62 -11.02 -33.60
N PRO A 301 17.33 -12.14 -33.75
CA PRO A 301 17.45 -13.15 -32.71
C PRO A 301 18.22 -12.66 -31.47
N ASN A 302 19.12 -11.67 -31.62
CA ASN A 302 19.89 -11.08 -30.53
C ASN A 302 19.84 -9.54 -30.61
N PRO A 303 18.67 -8.93 -30.35
CA PRO A 303 18.52 -7.49 -30.43
C PRO A 303 19.41 -6.82 -29.38
N PRO A 304 20.02 -5.66 -29.69
CA PRO A 304 20.81 -4.91 -28.72
C PRO A 304 19.95 -4.59 -27.50
N PRO A 305 20.43 -4.81 -26.27
CA PRO A 305 19.61 -4.68 -25.07
C PRO A 305 19.23 -3.21 -24.77
N TRP A 306 19.98 -2.25 -25.32
CA TRP A 306 19.67 -0.80 -25.33
C TRP A 306 18.71 -0.38 -26.45
N GLY A 307 18.35 -1.28 -27.36
CA GLY A 307 17.45 -1.02 -28.50
C GLY A 307 18.01 -0.02 -29.50
N SER A 308 17.13 0.78 -30.12
CA SER A 308 17.50 1.82 -31.06
C SER A 308 16.58 3.04 -30.92
N GLN A 309 17.06 4.23 -31.28
CA GLN A 309 16.25 5.45 -31.27
C GLN A 309 14.99 5.31 -32.14
N LYS A 310 15.13 4.69 -33.32
CA LYS A 310 13.99 4.43 -34.23
C LYS A 310 13.04 3.37 -33.68
N GLY A 311 13.53 2.45 -32.84
CA GLY A 311 12.70 1.52 -32.08
C GLY A 311 11.84 2.25 -31.05
N ASP A 312 12.41 3.21 -30.32
CA ASP A 312 11.65 4.02 -29.36
C ASP A 312 10.56 4.88 -30.05
N VAL A 313 10.82 5.40 -31.26
CA VAL A 313 9.81 6.13 -32.06
C VAL A 313 8.63 5.23 -32.42
N TYR A 314 8.87 3.94 -32.71
CA TYR A 314 7.81 2.97 -32.93
C TYR A 314 6.99 2.75 -31.64
N SER A 315 7.67 2.52 -30.52
CA SER A 315 7.02 2.34 -29.21
C SER A 315 6.20 3.57 -28.82
N PHE A 316 6.69 4.78 -29.09
CA PHE A 316 5.96 6.03 -28.92
C PHE A 316 4.67 6.05 -29.74
N GLY A 317 4.69 5.58 -30.99
CA GLY A 317 3.50 5.49 -31.85
C GLY A 317 2.41 4.59 -31.25
N ILE A 318 2.80 3.45 -30.67
CA ILE A 318 1.85 2.54 -29.98
C ILE A 318 1.31 3.17 -28.69
N ILE A 319 2.15 3.87 -27.92
CA ILE A 319 1.69 4.58 -26.71
C ILE A 319 0.75 5.74 -27.09
N LEU A 320 1.03 6.45 -28.18
CA LEU A 320 0.15 7.51 -28.69
C LEU A 320 -1.22 6.94 -29.09
N TYR A 321 -1.24 5.77 -29.74
CA TYR A 321 -2.48 5.04 -30.02
C TYR A 321 -3.24 4.70 -28.73
N GLU A 322 -2.53 4.18 -27.72
CA GLU A 322 -3.10 3.79 -26.42
C GLU A 322 -3.72 4.99 -25.67
N ILE A 323 -3.04 6.14 -25.68
CA ILE A 323 -3.53 7.39 -25.07
C ILE A 323 -4.81 7.88 -25.78
N LEU A 324 -4.83 7.85 -27.12
CA LEU A 324 -5.96 8.36 -27.90
C LEU A 324 -7.17 7.40 -27.87
N GLY A 325 -6.94 6.09 -27.86
CA GLY A 325 -8.00 5.07 -27.97
C GLY A 325 -8.54 4.55 -26.63
N ARG A 326 -7.74 4.57 -25.56
CA ARG A 326 -8.09 4.00 -24.24
C ARG A 326 -8.66 2.57 -24.29
N SER A 327 -8.24 1.79 -25.30
CA SER A 327 -8.61 0.39 -25.54
C SER A 327 -7.38 -0.53 -25.51
N GLY A 328 -6.30 -0.08 -24.86
CA GLY A 328 -5.02 -0.78 -24.80
C GLY A 328 -4.14 -0.55 -26.04
N PRO A 329 -2.96 -1.19 -26.10
CA PRO A 329 -1.94 -0.92 -27.13
C PRO A 329 -2.32 -1.38 -28.54
N TRP A 330 -3.22 -2.36 -28.66
CA TRP A 330 -3.64 -2.93 -29.96
C TRP A 330 -5.15 -2.79 -30.21
N GLY A 331 -5.88 -2.12 -29.31
CA GLY A 331 -7.34 -1.96 -29.38
C GLY A 331 -8.11 -3.23 -29.00
N ASP A 332 -9.40 -3.24 -29.31
CA ASP A 332 -10.28 -4.38 -29.05
C ASP A 332 -10.01 -5.49 -30.09
N THR A 333 -9.04 -6.37 -29.79
CA THR A 333 -8.70 -7.52 -30.63
C THR A 333 -8.92 -8.84 -29.89
N ASN A 334 -9.51 -9.82 -30.56
CA ASN A 334 -9.66 -11.20 -30.02
C ASN A 334 -8.38 -12.05 -30.14
N LEU A 335 -7.27 -11.44 -30.58
CA LEU A 335 -6.00 -12.13 -30.78
C LEU A 335 -5.21 -12.17 -29.47
N THR A 336 -4.48 -13.26 -29.26
CA THR A 336 -3.55 -13.37 -28.15
C THR A 336 -2.29 -12.54 -28.40
N ASN A 337 -1.54 -12.21 -27.33
CA ASN A 337 -0.31 -11.42 -27.45
C ASN A 337 0.71 -12.09 -28.38
N ASP A 338 0.85 -13.41 -28.33
CA ASP A 338 1.78 -14.16 -29.17
C ASP A 338 1.39 -14.12 -30.66
N GLU A 339 0.09 -14.24 -30.96
CA GLU A 339 -0.40 -14.09 -32.34
C GLU A 339 -0.17 -12.69 -32.89
N ILE A 340 -0.38 -11.65 -32.07
CA ILE A 340 -0.09 -10.26 -32.42
C ILE A 340 1.40 -10.10 -32.73
N ILE A 341 2.27 -10.55 -31.83
CA ILE A 341 3.73 -10.48 -31.99
C ILE A 341 4.16 -11.25 -33.25
N GLY A 342 3.59 -12.44 -33.48
CA GLY A 342 3.84 -13.26 -34.65
C GLY A 342 3.50 -12.55 -35.97
N ARG A 343 2.34 -11.88 -36.03
CA ARG A 343 1.90 -11.11 -37.22
C ARG A 343 2.73 -9.86 -37.47
N VAL A 344 3.26 -9.23 -36.41
CA VAL A 344 4.16 -8.07 -36.54
C VAL A 344 5.55 -8.53 -36.99
N ARG A 345 6.03 -9.65 -36.43
CA ARG A 345 7.32 -10.24 -36.80
C ARG A 345 7.30 -10.71 -38.26
N HIS A 346 6.25 -11.40 -38.69
CA HIS A 346 6.11 -11.91 -40.05
C HIS A 346 4.75 -11.51 -40.65
N PRO A 347 4.71 -10.50 -41.53
CA PRO A 347 3.48 -10.09 -42.21
C PRO A 347 2.89 -11.25 -43.03
N ILE A 348 1.63 -11.61 -42.78
CA ILE A 348 0.93 -12.66 -43.52
C ILE A 348 0.45 -12.08 -44.85
N GLY A 349 0.87 -12.68 -45.98
CA GLY A 349 0.46 -12.24 -47.31
C GLY A 349 0.92 -10.83 -47.70
N GLY A 350 1.97 -10.31 -47.06
CA GLY A 350 2.48 -8.95 -47.29
C GLY A 350 1.67 -7.82 -46.63
N VAL A 351 0.58 -8.15 -45.92
CA VAL A 351 -0.23 -7.18 -45.19
C VAL A 351 0.43 -6.89 -43.84
N LEU A 352 0.83 -5.64 -43.63
CA LEU A 352 1.41 -5.20 -42.37
C LEU A 352 0.33 -5.15 -41.29
N PHE A 353 0.56 -5.83 -40.17
CA PHE A 353 -0.35 -5.78 -39.03
C PHE A 353 -0.05 -4.56 -38.15
N ARG A 354 -1.04 -3.67 -38.00
CA ARG A 354 -0.98 -2.45 -37.18
C ARG A 354 -2.30 -2.23 -36.43
N PRO A 355 -2.28 -1.52 -35.29
CA PRO A 355 -3.49 -1.17 -34.57
C PRO A 355 -4.52 -0.45 -35.45
N PRO A 356 -5.82 -0.76 -35.31
CA PRO A 356 -6.86 -0.21 -36.18
C PRO A 356 -7.09 1.27 -35.90
N LEU A 357 -6.94 2.11 -36.91
CA LEU A 357 -7.19 3.56 -36.82
C LEU A 357 -8.70 3.91 -36.82
N SER A 358 -9.54 2.97 -37.25
CA SER A 358 -10.99 3.11 -37.28
C SER A 358 -11.54 3.20 -35.86
N GLY A 359 -12.15 4.34 -35.51
CA GLY A 359 -12.77 4.58 -34.19
C GLY A 359 -12.01 5.56 -33.28
N LEU A 360 -10.83 6.04 -33.68
CA LEU A 360 -10.09 7.06 -32.93
C LEU A 360 -10.64 8.47 -33.19
N ALA A 361 -11.07 9.15 -32.13
CA ALA A 361 -11.47 10.55 -32.16
C ALA A 361 -10.24 11.47 -32.14
N ALA A 362 -9.45 11.50 -33.22
CA ALA A 362 -8.25 12.34 -33.32
C ALA A 362 -8.19 13.10 -34.66
N ARG A 363 -7.50 14.25 -34.67
CA ARG A 363 -7.34 15.06 -35.89
C ARG A 363 -6.52 14.30 -36.95
N PRO A 364 -6.79 14.48 -38.25
CA PRO A 364 -6.05 13.80 -39.32
C PRO A 364 -4.53 14.00 -39.29
N SER A 365 -4.06 15.18 -38.84
CA SER A 365 -2.63 15.47 -38.69
C SER A 365 -1.96 14.57 -37.64
N VAL A 366 -2.64 14.30 -36.53
CA VAL A 366 -2.15 13.41 -35.47
C VAL A 366 -2.12 11.96 -35.95
N LEU A 367 -3.16 11.52 -36.66
CA LEU A 367 -3.21 10.19 -37.26
C LEU A 367 -2.11 9.98 -38.31
N ALA A 368 -1.77 11.01 -39.09
CA ALA A 368 -0.66 10.96 -40.05
C ALA A 368 0.71 10.81 -39.36
N VAL A 369 0.92 11.48 -38.22
CA VAL A 369 2.14 11.32 -37.41
C VAL A 369 2.22 9.92 -36.82
N LEU A 370 1.11 9.45 -36.22
CA LEU A 370 1.01 8.11 -35.66
C LEU A 370 1.32 7.04 -36.73
N ASN A 371 0.78 7.22 -37.95
CA ASN A 371 1.06 6.33 -39.07
C ASN A 371 2.54 6.35 -39.53
N ALA A 372 3.19 7.50 -39.44
CA ALA A 372 4.61 7.62 -39.76
C ALA A 372 5.52 6.98 -38.68
N CYS A 373 5.14 7.08 -37.41
CA CYS A 373 5.92 6.56 -36.28
C CYS A 373 6.07 5.04 -36.30
N TRP A 374 5.04 4.29 -36.72
CA TRP A 374 5.07 2.82 -36.76
C TRP A 374 5.42 2.24 -38.14
N SER A 375 6.06 3.03 -39.01
CA SER A 375 6.54 2.57 -40.32
C SER A 375 7.40 1.31 -40.20
N GLU A 376 7.22 0.39 -41.13
CA GLU A 376 7.95 -0.89 -41.16
C GLU A 376 9.45 -0.70 -41.26
N ARG A 377 9.90 0.22 -42.13
CA ARG A 377 11.32 0.55 -42.28
C ARG A 377 11.74 1.59 -41.23
N PRO A 378 12.81 1.34 -40.43
CA PRO A 378 13.29 2.28 -39.42
C PRO A 378 13.67 3.66 -39.99
N ASP A 379 14.28 3.69 -41.18
CA ASP A 379 14.75 4.93 -41.82
C ASP A 379 13.61 5.87 -42.23
N ARG A 380 12.42 5.30 -42.48
CA ARG A 380 11.22 6.08 -42.84
C ARG A 380 10.50 6.65 -41.64
N ARG A 381 10.85 6.24 -40.42
CA ARG A 381 10.26 6.79 -39.19
C ARG A 381 10.81 8.20 -38.95
N PRO A 382 9.95 9.18 -38.63
CA PRO A 382 10.38 10.54 -38.37
C PRO A 382 11.32 10.60 -37.16
N ASP A 383 12.12 11.65 -37.08
CA ASP A 383 12.85 11.99 -35.86
C ASP A 383 11.90 12.63 -34.82
N LEU A 384 12.20 12.48 -33.53
CA LEU A 384 11.34 12.99 -32.45
C LEU A 384 11.14 14.50 -32.52
N ARG A 385 12.16 15.24 -32.98
CA ARG A 385 12.05 16.69 -33.21
C ARG A 385 11.01 17.04 -34.27
N LEU A 386 10.93 16.24 -35.33
CA LEU A 386 9.92 16.39 -36.38
C LEU A 386 8.53 15.96 -35.90
N VAL A 387 8.45 14.90 -35.10
CA VAL A 387 7.20 14.47 -34.44
C VAL A 387 6.66 15.59 -33.55
N TRP A 388 7.51 16.20 -32.73
CA TRP A 388 7.15 17.33 -31.87
C TRP A 388 6.59 18.51 -32.67
N LEU A 389 7.24 18.87 -33.79
CA LEU A 389 6.77 19.95 -34.65
C LEU A 389 5.40 19.66 -35.27
N ARG A 390 5.16 18.43 -35.72
CA ARG A 390 3.89 18.03 -36.35
C ARG A 390 2.74 17.89 -35.34
N LEU A 391 3.04 17.62 -34.07
CA LEU A 391 2.05 17.55 -32.99
C LEU A 391 1.84 18.90 -32.29
N LYS A 392 2.52 19.97 -32.72
CA LYS A 392 2.38 21.31 -32.15
C LYS A 392 0.95 21.84 -32.24
N ASP A 393 0.17 21.43 -33.23
CA ASP A 393 -1.24 21.81 -33.38
C ASP A 393 -2.12 21.24 -32.28
N MET A 394 -1.74 20.12 -31.64
CA MET A 394 -2.40 19.64 -30.42
C MET A 394 -2.18 20.60 -29.23
N HIS A 395 -1.11 21.39 -29.29
CA HIS A 395 -0.68 22.31 -28.23
C HIS A 395 -1.05 23.78 -28.55
N ALA A 396 -1.64 24.05 -29.71
CA ALA A 396 -2.07 25.39 -30.10
C ALA A 396 -3.24 25.84 -29.20
N GLY A 397 -2.92 26.58 -28.14
CA GLY A 397 -3.86 26.98 -27.07
C GLY A 397 -3.29 26.83 -25.64
N MET A 398 -2.16 26.14 -25.47
CA MET A 398 -1.60 25.78 -24.15
C MET A 398 -1.02 26.92 -23.29
N LYS A 399 -0.83 28.13 -23.80
CA LYS A 399 0.04 29.12 -23.12
C LYS A 399 -0.57 29.80 -21.88
N THR A 400 -1.89 29.71 -21.68
CA THR A 400 -2.58 30.35 -20.54
C THR A 400 -3.57 29.44 -19.82
N ASN A 401 -4.11 28.40 -20.47
CA ASN A 401 -5.27 27.63 -19.96
C ASN A 401 -4.90 26.28 -19.29
N THR A 402 -3.60 25.98 -19.11
CA THR A 402 -3.17 24.66 -18.60
C THR A 402 -3.34 24.50 -17.10
N PHE A 403 -3.17 25.58 -16.33
CA PHE A 403 -3.36 25.53 -14.88
C PHE A 403 -4.84 25.50 -14.52
N ASP A 404 -5.66 26.32 -15.18
CA ASP A 404 -7.10 26.40 -14.92
C ASP A 404 -7.83 25.10 -15.30
N ASN A 405 -7.47 24.46 -16.42
CA ASN A 405 -8.06 23.18 -16.79
C ASN A 405 -7.60 22.04 -15.86
N MET A 406 -6.34 22.06 -15.39
CA MET A 406 -5.86 21.08 -14.41
C MET A 406 -6.51 21.30 -13.04
N LEU A 407 -6.73 22.55 -12.63
CA LEU A 407 -7.42 22.91 -11.40
C LEU A 407 -8.89 22.49 -11.46
N ALA A 408 -9.59 22.79 -12.55
CA ALA A 408 -10.98 22.36 -12.76
C ALA A 408 -11.10 20.82 -12.79
N MET A 409 -10.11 20.13 -13.36
CA MET A 409 -10.07 18.66 -13.36
C MET A 409 -9.78 18.10 -11.94
N MET A 410 -8.89 18.75 -11.17
CA MET A 410 -8.63 18.38 -9.78
C MET A 410 -9.85 18.61 -8.89
N GLU A 411 -10.57 19.73 -9.06
CA GLU A 411 -11.82 20.01 -8.35
C GLU A 411 -12.91 19.00 -8.68
N LYS A 412 -13.08 18.67 -9.97
CA LYS A 412 -14.04 17.65 -10.39
C LYS A 412 -13.69 16.26 -9.86
N TYR A 413 -12.40 15.91 -9.87
CA TYR A 413 -11.94 14.63 -9.33
C TYR A 413 -12.11 14.58 -7.79
N ALA A 414 -11.82 15.68 -7.10
CA ALA A 414 -12.04 15.80 -5.65
C ALA A 414 -13.53 15.65 -5.31
N SER A 415 -14.40 16.38 -6.02
CA SER A 415 -15.86 16.31 -5.81
C SER A 415 -16.43 14.92 -6.10
N ASN A 416 -15.98 14.25 -7.18
CA ASN A 416 -16.38 12.87 -7.46
C ASN A 416 -15.92 11.91 -6.35
N LEU A 417 -14.71 12.10 -5.83
CA LEU A 417 -14.17 11.27 -4.78
C LEU A 417 -14.89 11.51 -3.44
N GLU A 418 -15.25 12.76 -3.14
CA GLU A 418 -16.09 13.12 -1.99
C GLU A 418 -17.47 12.48 -2.08
N ALA A 419 -18.14 12.56 -3.23
CA ALA A 419 -19.44 11.92 -3.45
C ALA A 419 -19.35 10.39 -3.28
N LEU A 420 -18.29 9.76 -3.77
CA LEU A 420 -18.08 8.33 -3.61
C LEU A 420 -17.79 7.96 -2.14
N VAL A 421 -17.00 8.76 -1.43
CA VAL A 421 -16.74 8.60 0.01
C VAL A 421 -18.05 8.74 0.78
N GLU A 422 -18.86 9.76 0.48
CA GLU A 422 -20.16 9.98 1.11
C GLU A 422 -21.09 8.77 0.89
N GLU A 423 -21.22 8.28 -0.33
CA GLU A 423 -22.03 7.10 -0.65
C GLU A 423 -21.57 5.87 0.15
N LYS A 424 -20.25 5.63 0.21
CA LYS A 424 -19.67 4.51 0.96
C LYS A 424 -19.88 4.67 2.46
N THR A 425 -19.75 5.88 3.00
CA THR A 425 -20.01 6.16 4.41
C THR A 425 -21.49 5.94 4.75
N ASN A 426 -22.41 6.39 3.90
CA ASN A 426 -23.84 6.18 4.07
C ASN A 426 -24.20 4.68 4.10
N LYS A 427 -23.69 3.90 3.14
CA LYS A 427 -23.88 2.43 3.14
C LYS A 427 -23.34 1.78 4.41
N LEU A 428 -22.15 2.19 4.86
CA LEU A 428 -21.54 1.68 6.09
C LEU A 428 -22.38 2.03 7.32
N THR A 429 -22.92 3.25 7.40
CA THR A 429 -23.79 3.65 8.52
C THR A 429 -25.10 2.87 8.55
N GLU A 430 -25.68 2.56 7.38
CA GLU A 430 -26.91 1.79 7.31
C GLU A 430 -26.69 0.32 7.69
N GLU A 431 -25.59 -0.29 7.23
CA GLU A 431 -25.20 -1.63 7.66
C GLU A 431 -24.91 -1.68 9.17
N LYS A 432 -24.17 -0.69 9.69
CA LYS A 432 -23.90 -0.57 11.13
C LYS A 432 -25.20 -0.48 11.94
N ARG A 433 -26.19 0.30 11.47
CA ARG A 433 -27.51 0.39 12.12
C ARG A 433 -28.22 -0.96 12.14
N LYS A 434 -28.22 -1.69 11.03
CA LYS A 434 -28.84 -3.04 10.95
C LYS A 434 -28.17 -4.03 11.91
N THR A 435 -26.84 -4.01 12.01
CA THR A 435 -26.09 -4.85 12.95
C THR A 435 -26.38 -4.47 14.40
N ASP A 436 -26.43 -3.17 14.70
CA ASP A 436 -26.75 -2.67 16.03
C ASP A 436 -28.17 -3.08 16.46
N ASP A 437 -29.16 -2.93 15.58
CA ASP A 437 -30.54 -3.34 15.87
C ASP A 437 -30.65 -4.84 16.14
N LEU A 438 -29.89 -5.67 15.41
CA LEU A 438 -29.85 -7.12 15.64
C LEU A 438 -29.22 -7.48 16.99
N LEU A 439 -28.11 -6.81 17.35
CA LEU A 439 -27.44 -7.01 18.64
C LEU A 439 -28.36 -6.68 19.82
N HIS A 440 -29.09 -5.56 19.74
CA HIS A 440 -30.05 -5.15 20.78
C HIS A 440 -31.27 -6.07 20.89
N ARG A 441 -31.57 -6.87 19.87
CA ARG A 441 -32.63 -7.91 19.94
C ARG A 441 -32.15 -9.17 20.66
N MET A 442 -30.85 -9.44 20.66
CA MET A 442 -30.27 -10.65 21.26
C MET A 442 -29.75 -10.42 22.68
N LEU A 443 -29.30 -9.20 23.00
CA LEU A 443 -28.66 -8.85 24.26
C LEU A 443 -29.22 -7.55 24.84
N PRO A 444 -29.19 -7.37 26.17
CA PRO A 444 -29.51 -6.09 26.79
C PRO A 444 -28.60 -4.97 26.28
N ARG A 445 -29.12 -3.74 26.20
CA ARG A 445 -28.39 -2.56 25.70
C ARG A 445 -27.03 -2.35 26.37
N THR A 446 -27.00 -2.40 27.70
CA THR A 446 -25.78 -2.21 28.49
C THR A 446 -24.68 -3.22 28.13
N ILE A 447 -25.07 -4.49 27.94
CA ILE A 447 -24.18 -5.60 27.58
C ILE A 447 -23.76 -5.49 26.10
N ALA A 448 -24.68 -5.17 25.20
CA ALA A 448 -24.40 -4.98 23.78
C ALA A 448 -23.40 -3.84 23.53
N GLU A 449 -23.55 -2.71 24.24
CA GLU A 449 -22.63 -1.58 24.15
C GLU A 449 -21.24 -1.90 24.72
N ALA A 450 -21.16 -2.64 25.84
CA ALA A 450 -19.88 -3.11 26.38
C ALA A 450 -19.15 -4.05 25.39
N LEU A 451 -19.87 -5.00 24.77
CA LEU A 451 -19.29 -5.86 23.73
C LEU A 451 -18.83 -5.06 22.51
N LYS A 452 -19.58 -4.03 22.09
CA LYS A 452 -19.18 -3.14 20.99
C LYS A 452 -17.91 -2.35 21.28
N ARG A 453 -17.63 -2.02 22.55
CA ARG A 453 -16.37 -1.40 22.98
C ARG A 453 -15.20 -2.39 23.09
N GLY A 454 -15.44 -3.68 22.87
CA GLY A 454 -14.44 -4.73 23.04
C GLY A 454 -14.16 -5.05 24.51
N GLU A 455 -15.04 -4.64 25.43
CA GLU A 455 -14.89 -4.92 26.86
C GLU A 455 -15.26 -6.38 27.13
N HIS A 456 -14.42 -7.06 27.93
CA HIS A 456 -14.72 -8.41 28.39
C HIS A 456 -15.73 -8.36 29.54
N ILE A 457 -16.94 -8.89 29.32
CA ILE A 457 -18.02 -8.88 30.31
C ILE A 457 -17.81 -10.03 31.30
N GLN A 458 -17.36 -9.69 32.51
CA GLN A 458 -17.25 -10.66 33.61
C GLN A 458 -18.62 -10.93 34.24
N ALA A 459 -18.77 -12.12 34.83
CA ALA A 459 -19.97 -12.45 35.59
C ALA A 459 -20.04 -11.60 36.86
N GLU A 460 -21.21 -11.01 37.12
CA GLU A 460 -21.47 -10.19 38.30
C GLU A 460 -22.39 -10.91 39.27
N SER A 461 -22.16 -10.73 40.57
CA SER A 461 -23.06 -11.17 41.63
C SER A 461 -24.05 -10.06 41.98
N TYR A 462 -25.31 -10.45 42.18
CA TYR A 462 -26.43 -9.58 42.52
C TYR A 462 -27.05 -10.06 43.83
N ASP A 463 -27.13 -9.16 44.81
CA ASP A 463 -27.60 -9.45 46.17
C ASP A 463 -29.08 -9.85 46.20
N SER A 464 -29.88 -9.26 45.32
CA SER A 464 -31.31 -9.57 45.20
C SER A 464 -31.83 -9.32 43.81
N VAL A 465 -32.47 -10.34 43.25
CA VAL A 465 -33.22 -10.30 41.98
C VAL A 465 -34.55 -11.00 42.17
N THR A 466 -35.55 -10.66 41.37
CA THR A 466 -36.84 -11.37 41.37
C THR A 466 -37.00 -12.16 40.08
N VAL A 467 -37.14 -13.47 40.20
CA VAL A 467 -37.29 -14.39 39.08
C VAL A 467 -38.75 -14.82 38.96
N PHE A 468 -39.28 -14.71 37.74
CA PHE A 468 -40.60 -15.15 37.33
C PHE A 468 -40.48 -16.37 36.43
N PHE A 469 -41.29 -17.39 36.74
CA PHE A 469 -41.50 -18.55 35.88
C PHE A 469 -42.99 -18.72 35.60
N SER A 470 -43.34 -18.92 34.33
CA SER A 470 -44.67 -19.36 33.93
C SER A 470 -44.61 -20.61 33.07
N ASP A 471 -45.64 -21.44 33.22
CA ASP A 471 -45.82 -22.68 32.49
C ASP A 471 -47.30 -22.79 32.08
N ILE A 472 -47.55 -23.47 30.96
CA ILE A 472 -48.88 -23.65 30.41
C ILE A 472 -49.53 -24.85 31.12
N VAL A 473 -50.75 -24.64 31.62
CA VAL A 473 -51.52 -25.71 32.24
C VAL A 473 -51.97 -26.70 31.17
N ASP A 474 -51.79 -28.00 31.43
CA ASP A 474 -52.14 -29.11 30.53
C ASP A 474 -51.48 -29.05 29.14
N PHE A 475 -50.28 -28.45 29.03
CA PHE A 475 -49.55 -28.35 27.77
C PHE A 475 -49.33 -29.71 27.07
N SER A 476 -49.01 -30.76 27.84
CA SER A 476 -48.83 -32.11 27.29
C SER A 476 -50.09 -32.65 26.62
N HIS A 477 -51.28 -32.33 27.14
CA HIS A 477 -52.55 -32.71 26.52
C HIS A 477 -52.81 -31.90 25.24
N LEU A 478 -52.47 -30.61 25.24
CA LEU A 478 -52.57 -29.76 24.05
C LEU A 478 -51.68 -30.29 22.90
N VAL A 479 -50.43 -30.67 23.20
CA VAL A 479 -49.49 -31.27 22.25
C VAL A 479 -49.98 -32.63 21.74
N ALA A 480 -50.63 -33.43 22.59
CA ALA A 480 -51.17 -34.73 22.20
C ALA A 480 -52.40 -34.63 21.26
N THR A 481 -53.13 -33.51 21.31
CA THR A 481 -54.39 -33.32 20.57
C THR A 481 -54.28 -32.42 19.34
N SER A 482 -53.16 -31.71 19.16
CA SER A 482 -52.99 -30.70 18.10
C SER A 482 -51.82 -31.07 17.17
N CYS A 483 -51.86 -30.59 15.92
CA CYS A 483 -50.72 -30.82 15.03
C CYS A 483 -49.51 -29.92 15.41
N PRO A 484 -48.26 -30.32 15.11
CA PRO A 484 -47.08 -29.53 15.48
C PRO A 484 -47.11 -28.08 14.97
N MET A 485 -47.61 -27.84 13.76
CA MET A 485 -47.74 -26.48 13.21
C MET A 485 -48.73 -25.62 14.00
N GLN A 486 -49.85 -26.20 14.44
CA GLN A 486 -50.83 -25.52 15.28
C GLN A 486 -50.27 -25.17 16.66
N ILE A 487 -49.40 -26.02 17.23
CA ILE A 487 -48.71 -25.74 18.50
C ILE A 487 -47.75 -24.55 18.33
N VAL A 488 -47.00 -24.52 17.22
CA VAL A 488 -46.12 -23.38 16.91
C VAL A 488 -46.91 -22.07 16.83
N ASP A 489 -48.07 -22.07 16.17
CA ASP A 489 -48.93 -20.88 16.09
C ASP A 489 -49.44 -20.43 17.47
N VAL A 490 -49.86 -21.36 18.34
CA VAL A 490 -50.31 -21.04 19.70
C VAL A 490 -49.17 -20.49 20.55
N LEU A 491 -47.99 -21.10 20.48
CA LEU A 491 -46.80 -20.61 21.20
C LEU A 491 -46.36 -19.25 20.67
N HIS A 492 -46.42 -19.03 19.36
CA HIS A 492 -46.12 -17.74 18.75
C HIS A 492 -47.09 -16.64 19.22
N ASP A 493 -48.40 -16.90 19.18
CA ASP A 493 -49.43 -15.96 19.65
C ASP A 493 -49.27 -15.67 21.17
N LEU A 494 -48.94 -16.69 21.98
CA LEU A 494 -48.65 -16.54 23.41
C LEU A 494 -47.40 -15.70 23.66
N TYR A 495 -46.25 -16.07 23.08
CA TYR A 495 -44.99 -15.37 23.31
C TYR A 495 -45.03 -13.95 22.77
N THR A 496 -45.70 -13.70 21.65
CA THR A 496 -45.91 -12.35 21.12
C THR A 496 -46.72 -11.50 22.11
N CYS A 497 -47.76 -12.06 22.71
CA CYS A 497 -48.55 -11.38 23.74
C CYS A 497 -47.71 -11.08 25.00
N CYS A 498 -46.95 -12.07 25.48
CA CYS A 498 -46.09 -11.90 26.64
C CYS A 498 -44.98 -10.86 26.39
N ASP A 499 -44.31 -10.92 25.23
CA ASP A 499 -43.25 -9.97 24.85
C ASP A 499 -43.79 -8.54 24.73
N ALA A 500 -45.03 -8.38 24.23
CA ALA A 500 -45.70 -7.08 24.21
C ALA A 500 -45.97 -6.54 25.62
N ILE A 501 -46.40 -7.40 26.56
CA ILE A 501 -46.67 -7.00 27.95
C ILE A 501 -45.37 -6.66 28.69
N ILE A 502 -44.31 -7.46 28.51
CA ILE A 502 -43.00 -7.22 29.12
C ILE A 502 -42.44 -5.86 28.73
N SER A 503 -42.67 -5.39 27.49
CA SER A 503 -42.14 -4.10 27.02
C SER A 503 -42.57 -2.89 27.86
N TYR A 504 -43.65 -3.01 28.65
CA TYR A 504 -44.12 -1.94 29.56
C TYR A 504 -43.44 -1.93 30.93
N TYR A 505 -42.73 -3.00 31.30
CA TYR A 505 -42.13 -3.20 32.61
C TYR A 505 -40.59 -3.24 32.50
N ASN A 506 -39.90 -2.85 33.57
CA ASN A 506 -38.43 -2.92 33.58
C ASN A 506 -37.95 -4.33 33.96
N VAL A 507 -38.09 -5.27 33.04
CA VAL A 507 -37.73 -6.68 33.23
C VAL A 507 -36.99 -7.23 32.02
N TYR A 508 -36.11 -8.20 32.25
CA TYR A 508 -35.33 -8.84 31.20
C TYR A 508 -35.84 -10.26 30.93
N LYS A 509 -36.06 -10.57 29.65
CA LYS A 509 -36.42 -11.91 29.19
C LYS A 509 -35.17 -12.77 29.10
N VAL A 510 -35.17 -13.89 29.81
CA VAL A 510 -34.10 -14.88 29.73
C VAL A 510 -34.54 -15.98 28.78
N GLU A 511 -33.65 -16.41 27.88
CA GLU A 511 -33.97 -17.55 27.02
C GLU A 511 -34.33 -18.78 27.86
N PRO A 512 -35.39 -19.50 27.49
CA PRO A 512 -35.99 -20.48 28.37
C PRO A 512 -35.09 -21.70 28.57
N VAL A 513 -35.05 -22.20 29.80
CA VAL A 513 -34.63 -23.57 30.11
C VAL A 513 -35.91 -24.39 30.20
N ARG A 514 -36.19 -25.25 29.20
CA ARG A 514 -37.43 -26.05 29.04
C ARG A 514 -38.64 -25.23 28.51
N ASP A 515 -39.84 -25.81 28.53
CA ASP A 515 -41.14 -25.27 28.08
C ASP A 515 -41.70 -24.11 28.94
N ALA A 516 -40.87 -23.49 29.78
CA ALA A 516 -41.29 -22.44 30.72
C ALA A 516 -40.79 -21.06 30.27
N TYR A 517 -41.64 -20.06 30.39
CA TYR A 517 -41.29 -18.67 30.08
C TYR A 517 -40.68 -17.99 31.31
N MET A 518 -39.45 -17.51 31.16
CA MET A 518 -38.63 -16.99 32.26
C MET A 518 -38.34 -15.50 32.08
N VAL A 519 -38.59 -14.73 33.14
CA VAL A 519 -38.37 -13.28 33.16
C VAL A 519 -37.72 -12.91 34.49
N VAL A 520 -36.77 -11.98 34.47
CA VAL A 520 -36.07 -11.55 35.68
C VAL A 520 -36.08 -10.03 35.81
N GLY A 521 -36.42 -9.56 37.01
CA GLY A 521 -36.33 -8.15 37.39
C GLY A 521 -35.08 -7.88 38.24
N GLY A 522 -34.50 -6.69 38.09
CA GLY A 522 -33.30 -6.26 38.81
C GLY A 522 -31.98 -6.59 38.10
N LEU A 523 -32.06 -7.02 36.83
CA LEU A 523 -30.94 -7.35 35.94
C LEU A 523 -31.24 -6.89 34.51
N PRO A 524 -30.21 -6.53 33.72
CA PRO A 524 -28.82 -6.25 34.14
C PRO A 524 -28.71 -4.94 34.94
N GLU A 525 -29.71 -4.06 34.87
CA GLU A 525 -29.75 -2.83 35.65
C GLU A 525 -30.33 -3.08 37.05
N ARG A 526 -29.56 -2.72 38.08
CA ARG A 526 -29.99 -2.88 39.47
C ARG A 526 -31.17 -1.96 39.77
N CYS A 527 -32.30 -2.53 40.18
CA CYS A 527 -33.53 -1.81 40.48
C CYS A 527 -34.07 -2.18 41.86
N SER A 528 -34.30 -1.20 42.74
CA SER A 528 -34.87 -1.45 44.07
C SER A 528 -36.32 -1.96 44.03
N LYS A 529 -37.04 -1.70 42.93
CA LYS A 529 -38.45 -2.07 42.72
C LYS A 529 -38.64 -3.35 41.91
N HIS A 530 -37.59 -4.16 41.75
CA HIS A 530 -37.62 -5.36 40.90
C HIS A 530 -38.79 -6.31 41.23
N ALA A 531 -39.09 -6.51 42.51
CA ALA A 531 -40.15 -7.43 42.94
C ALA A 531 -41.53 -6.90 42.56
N ALA A 532 -41.74 -5.59 42.70
CA ALA A 532 -43.00 -4.94 42.37
C ALA A 532 -43.27 -4.94 40.87
N GLU A 533 -42.27 -4.62 40.04
CA GLU A 533 -42.40 -4.64 38.57
C GLU A 533 -42.74 -6.05 38.06
N VAL A 534 -42.08 -7.10 38.60
CA VAL A 534 -42.36 -8.49 38.24
C VAL A 534 -43.75 -8.94 38.73
N ALA A 535 -44.18 -8.53 39.93
CA ALA A 535 -45.49 -8.87 40.47
C ALA A 535 -46.64 -8.21 39.67
N SER A 536 -46.51 -6.95 39.31
CA SER A 536 -47.47 -6.24 38.46
C SER A 536 -47.52 -6.84 37.04
N MET A 537 -46.37 -7.16 36.46
CA MET A 537 -46.29 -7.90 35.19
C MET A 537 -47.01 -9.25 35.29
N ALA A 538 -46.80 -10.01 36.36
CA ALA A 538 -47.43 -11.32 36.57
C ALA A 538 -48.96 -11.22 36.63
N LEU A 539 -49.49 -10.22 37.35
CA LEU A 539 -50.93 -9.95 37.41
C LEU A 539 -51.49 -9.54 36.04
N HIS A 540 -50.75 -8.74 35.27
CA HIS A 540 -51.16 -8.34 33.93
C HIS A 540 -51.18 -9.53 32.95
N LEU A 541 -50.18 -10.40 33.00
CA LEU A 541 -50.16 -11.63 32.19
C LEU A 541 -51.31 -12.57 32.56
N LEU A 542 -51.61 -12.73 33.85
CA LEU A 542 -52.70 -13.58 34.33
C LEU A 542 -54.07 -13.13 33.80
N ASP A 543 -54.29 -11.81 33.64
CA ASP A 543 -55.55 -11.24 33.14
C ASP A 543 -55.71 -11.35 31.61
N VAL A 544 -54.60 -11.24 30.86
CA VAL A 544 -54.63 -11.17 29.38
C VAL A 544 -54.51 -12.55 28.73
N VAL A 545 -53.67 -13.45 29.25
CA VAL A 545 -53.38 -14.74 28.61
C VAL A 545 -54.63 -15.62 28.40
N PRO A 546 -55.59 -15.72 29.34
CA PRO A 546 -56.84 -16.48 29.12
C PRO A 546 -57.75 -15.93 28.00
N GLN A 547 -57.50 -14.69 27.55
CA GLN A 547 -58.25 -14.06 26.46
C GLN A 547 -57.72 -14.47 25.08
N ILE A 548 -56.54 -15.10 25.01
CA ILE A 548 -55.96 -15.64 23.79
C ILE A 548 -56.79 -16.86 23.39
N ARG A 549 -57.43 -16.78 22.21
CA ARG A 549 -58.22 -17.89 21.65
C ARG A 549 -57.34 -18.77 20.79
N ILE A 550 -57.38 -20.07 21.05
CA ILE A 550 -56.71 -21.07 20.22
C ILE A 550 -57.46 -21.21 18.90
N ARG A 551 -56.81 -20.92 17.76
CA ARG A 551 -57.46 -20.85 16.44
C ARG A 551 -58.14 -22.16 16.03
N HIS A 552 -57.56 -23.30 16.40
CA HIS A 552 -58.05 -24.64 16.06
C HIS A 552 -59.00 -25.23 17.12
N ASN A 553 -59.08 -24.64 18.32
CA ASN A 553 -60.02 -25.03 19.37
C ASN A 553 -60.53 -23.79 20.13
N PRO A 554 -61.57 -23.11 19.62
CA PRO A 554 -62.04 -21.84 20.17
C PRO A 554 -62.62 -21.92 21.58
N VAL A 555 -62.94 -23.12 22.06
CA VAL A 555 -63.56 -23.39 23.38
C VAL A 555 -62.49 -23.51 24.46
N ALA A 556 -61.32 -24.04 24.13
CA ALA A 556 -60.21 -24.17 25.05
C ALA A 556 -59.57 -22.79 25.33
N ARG A 557 -59.46 -22.44 26.61
CA ARG A 557 -58.74 -21.25 27.07
C ARG A 557 -57.36 -21.65 27.55
N LEU A 558 -56.38 -20.83 27.23
CA LEU A 558 -55.02 -21.02 27.69
C LEU A 558 -54.89 -20.51 29.13
N ASN A 559 -54.67 -21.41 30.07
CA ASN A 559 -54.40 -21.06 31.46
C ASN A 559 -52.89 -21.20 31.72
N ILE A 560 -52.37 -20.26 32.51
CA ILE A 560 -50.98 -20.29 32.94
C ILE A 560 -50.91 -20.41 34.45
N LYS A 561 -49.82 -21.00 34.92
CA LYS A 561 -49.49 -21.08 36.35
C LYS A 561 -48.14 -20.38 36.57
N ILE A 562 -48.07 -19.55 37.60
CA ILE A 562 -46.97 -18.61 37.78
C ILE A 562 -46.29 -18.85 39.13
N GLY A 563 -44.96 -18.86 39.14
CA GLY A 563 -44.13 -18.88 40.34
C GLY A 563 -43.17 -17.70 40.39
N ILE A 564 -43.06 -17.07 41.56
CA ILE A 564 -42.17 -15.91 41.79
C ILE A 564 -41.32 -16.13 43.05
N HIS A 565 -40.02 -15.98 42.91
CA HIS A 565 -39.07 -16.03 44.03
C HIS A 565 -38.02 -14.93 43.90
N SER A 566 -37.56 -14.39 45.03
CA SER A 566 -36.55 -13.33 45.09
C SER A 566 -35.38 -13.78 45.94
N GLY A 567 -34.17 -13.58 45.46
CA GLY A 567 -32.95 -14.05 46.11
C GLY A 567 -31.69 -13.61 45.36
N GLN A 568 -30.53 -13.98 45.89
CA GLN A 568 -29.23 -13.67 45.30
C GLN A 568 -28.96 -14.51 44.05
N CYS A 569 -28.26 -13.97 43.05
CA CYS A 569 -27.85 -14.73 41.86
C CYS A 569 -26.57 -14.15 41.24
N ALA A 570 -25.91 -14.93 40.39
CA ALA A 570 -24.86 -14.45 39.52
C ALA A 570 -25.37 -14.39 38.08
N ALA A 571 -25.02 -13.34 37.33
CA ALA A 571 -25.40 -13.19 35.93
C ALA A 571 -24.19 -12.84 35.06
N GLY A 572 -24.15 -13.36 33.84
CA GLY A 572 -23.01 -13.15 32.94
C GLY A 572 -23.26 -13.66 31.53
N VAL A 573 -22.38 -13.27 30.59
CA VAL A 573 -22.44 -13.71 29.19
C VAL A 573 -21.75 -15.05 29.03
N VAL A 574 -22.44 -16.02 28.43
CA VAL A 574 -21.92 -17.36 28.18
C VAL A 574 -21.84 -17.62 26.67
N GLY A 575 -20.70 -18.16 26.23
CA GLY A 575 -20.46 -18.56 24.85
C GLY A 575 -19.81 -17.48 23.98
N ILE A 576 -18.90 -17.90 23.09
CA ILE A 576 -18.14 -17.00 22.18
C ILE A 576 -18.89 -16.80 20.86
N LYS A 577 -19.38 -17.90 20.25
CA LYS A 577 -20.06 -17.86 18.94
C LYS A 577 -21.52 -17.40 19.01
N MET A 578 -22.19 -17.66 20.13
CA MET A 578 -23.58 -17.25 20.38
C MET A 578 -23.66 -16.75 21.83
N PRO A 579 -23.28 -15.49 22.10
CA PRO A 579 -23.26 -14.95 23.45
C PRO A 579 -24.69 -14.83 23.99
N ARG A 580 -24.94 -15.38 25.17
CA ARG A 580 -26.23 -15.28 25.87
C ARG A 580 -26.03 -14.75 27.27
N TYR A 581 -26.85 -13.79 27.69
CA TYR A 581 -26.83 -13.31 29.06
C TYR A 581 -27.65 -14.26 29.94
N CYS A 582 -26.95 -15.07 30.73
CA CYS A 582 -27.52 -16.14 31.53
C CYS A 582 -27.45 -15.81 33.03
N ILE A 583 -28.36 -16.41 33.79
CA ILE A 583 -28.45 -16.25 35.25
C ILE A 583 -28.23 -17.60 35.91
N PHE A 584 -27.42 -17.61 36.96
CA PHE A 584 -27.02 -18.78 37.73
C PHE A 584 -27.30 -18.56 39.22
N GLY A 585 -27.80 -19.60 39.88
CA GLY A 585 -28.01 -19.58 41.33
C GLY A 585 -29.23 -20.39 41.75
N ASP A 586 -29.31 -20.69 43.05
CA ASP A 586 -30.44 -21.44 43.61
C ASP A 586 -31.78 -20.69 43.49
N THR A 587 -31.74 -19.37 43.37
CA THR A 587 -32.91 -18.52 43.14
C THR A 587 -33.70 -18.96 41.90
N VAL A 588 -33.03 -19.37 40.82
CA VAL A 588 -33.68 -19.86 39.58
C VAL A 588 -34.40 -21.19 39.85
N ASN A 589 -33.74 -22.11 40.56
CA ASN A 589 -34.30 -23.41 40.90
C ASN A 589 -35.50 -23.31 41.85
N THR A 590 -35.40 -22.42 42.85
CA THR A 590 -36.49 -22.18 43.81
C THR A 590 -37.69 -21.52 43.12
N ALA A 591 -37.47 -20.57 42.20
CA ALA A 591 -38.55 -19.97 41.40
C ALA A 591 -39.26 -20.99 40.51
N ALA A 592 -38.51 -21.87 39.83
CA ALA A 592 -39.09 -22.95 39.03
C ALA A 592 -39.94 -23.91 39.89
N ARG A 593 -39.52 -24.20 41.13
CA ARG A 593 -40.30 -25.01 42.08
C ARG A 593 -41.55 -24.28 42.59
N MET A 594 -41.51 -22.95 42.74
CA MET A 594 -42.70 -22.15 43.07
C MET A 594 -43.73 -22.29 41.95
N GLN A 595 -43.29 -22.27 40.70
CA GLN A 595 -44.16 -22.47 39.54
C GLN A 595 -44.68 -23.90 39.48
N SER A 596 -43.84 -24.92 39.65
CA SER A 596 -44.29 -26.32 39.53
C SER A 596 -45.32 -26.73 40.59
N THR A 597 -45.25 -26.11 41.77
CA THR A 597 -46.20 -26.33 42.88
C THR A 597 -47.39 -25.37 42.86
N SER A 598 -47.48 -24.48 41.86
CA SER A 598 -48.58 -23.52 41.75
C SER A 598 -49.86 -24.14 41.17
N ASP A 599 -51.01 -23.60 41.56
CA ASP A 599 -52.30 -24.00 41.02
C ASP A 599 -52.56 -23.28 39.68
N PRO A 600 -53.37 -23.87 38.78
CA PRO A 600 -53.82 -23.21 37.56
C PRO A 600 -54.39 -21.81 37.83
N GLN A 601 -54.00 -20.83 37.02
CA GLN A 601 -54.52 -19.47 37.07
C GLN A 601 -54.24 -18.75 38.42
N LYS A 602 -53.17 -19.12 39.13
CA LYS A 602 -52.72 -18.44 40.34
C LYS A 602 -51.24 -18.08 40.30
N ILE A 603 -50.86 -17.08 41.08
CA ILE A 603 -49.49 -16.61 41.26
C ILE A 603 -48.97 -17.07 42.62
N HIS A 604 -48.03 -18.01 42.61
CA HIS A 604 -47.40 -18.56 43.81
C HIS A 604 -46.12 -17.80 44.15
N VAL A 605 -46.02 -17.32 45.39
CA VAL A 605 -44.96 -16.43 45.83
C VAL A 605 -44.24 -17.01 47.05
N SER A 606 -42.90 -16.98 47.02
CA SER A 606 -42.06 -17.40 48.16
C SER A 606 -42.10 -16.39 49.32
N HIS A 607 -41.60 -16.80 50.50
CA HIS A 607 -41.49 -15.91 51.66
C HIS A 607 -40.67 -14.66 51.39
N ASP A 608 -39.51 -14.81 50.76
CA ASP A 608 -38.60 -13.68 50.51
C ASP A 608 -39.24 -12.62 49.63
N THR A 609 -39.90 -13.03 48.55
CA THR A 609 -40.65 -12.12 47.67
C THR A 609 -41.81 -11.47 48.41
N TYR A 610 -42.54 -12.21 49.24
CA TYR A 610 -43.63 -11.66 50.04
C TYR A 610 -43.14 -10.55 50.98
N VAL A 611 -42.00 -10.75 51.66
CA VAL A 611 -41.39 -9.74 52.53
C VAL A 611 -41.00 -8.49 51.74
N MET A 612 -40.41 -8.66 50.54
CA MET A 612 -40.04 -7.53 49.68
C MET A 612 -41.25 -6.74 49.16
N LEU A 613 -42.32 -7.45 48.76
CA LEU A 613 -43.55 -6.82 48.29
C LEU A 613 -44.33 -6.15 49.42
N ARG A 614 -44.34 -6.74 50.63
CA ARG A 614 -44.88 -6.12 51.85
C ARG A 614 -44.18 -4.80 52.18
N LYS A 615 -42.85 -4.76 52.09
CA LYS A 615 -42.07 -3.52 52.26
C LYS A 615 -42.42 -2.46 51.23
N HIS A 616 -42.72 -2.86 49.99
CA HIS A 616 -43.13 -1.94 48.92
C HIS A 616 -44.57 -1.43 49.04
N GLY A 617 -45.47 -2.17 49.72
CA GLY A 617 -46.89 -1.83 49.86
C GLY A 617 -47.71 -2.02 48.57
N GLY A 618 -49.04 -2.05 48.68
CA GLY A 618 -49.99 -2.04 47.55
C GLY A 618 -50.28 -3.39 46.87
N PHE A 619 -49.95 -4.51 47.50
CA PHE A 619 -50.20 -5.87 47.00
C PHE A 619 -50.99 -6.70 48.01
N HIS A 620 -51.96 -7.46 47.51
CA HIS A 620 -52.85 -8.31 48.31
C HIS A 620 -52.42 -9.77 48.28
N PHE A 621 -52.29 -10.38 49.45
CA PHE A 621 -51.82 -11.76 49.61
C PHE A 621 -52.81 -12.61 50.39
N LYS A 622 -52.89 -13.89 50.04
CA LYS A 622 -53.55 -14.93 50.84
C LYS A 622 -52.54 -16.00 51.22
N GLU A 623 -52.48 -16.33 52.50
CA GLU A 623 -51.61 -17.38 53.00
C GLU A 623 -52.04 -18.75 52.43
N ARG A 624 -51.06 -19.50 51.90
CA ARG A 624 -51.27 -20.88 51.42
C ARG A 624 -51.04 -21.91 52.51
N GLY A 625 -50.19 -21.59 53.48
CA GLY A 625 -49.70 -22.50 54.52
C GLY A 625 -48.30 -23.03 54.21
N ILE A 626 -47.92 -24.10 54.90
CA ILE A 626 -46.62 -24.77 54.73
C ILE A 626 -46.72 -25.75 53.55
N VAL A 627 -45.85 -25.58 52.56
CA VAL A 627 -45.77 -26.46 51.39
C VAL A 627 -44.40 -27.11 51.36
N ASN A 628 -44.36 -28.43 51.18
CA ASN A 628 -43.10 -29.16 51.02
C ASN A 628 -42.55 -28.95 49.60
N ILE A 629 -41.42 -28.24 49.52
CA ILE A 629 -40.73 -27.96 48.27
C ILE A 629 -39.51 -28.87 48.18
N LYS A 630 -39.48 -29.71 47.15
CA LYS A 630 -38.40 -30.67 46.89
C LYS A 630 -37.04 -29.99 47.03
N GLY A 631 -36.18 -30.49 47.92
CA GLY A 631 -34.81 -29.99 48.13
C GLY A 631 -34.66 -28.73 48.99
N ARG A 632 -35.75 -28.13 49.49
CA ARG A 632 -35.73 -27.03 50.47
C ARG A 632 -36.51 -27.34 51.76
N GLY A 633 -37.35 -28.37 51.74
CA GLY A 633 -38.19 -28.77 52.87
C GLY A 633 -39.50 -27.98 52.93
N GLU A 634 -40.05 -27.89 54.13
CA GLU A 634 -41.31 -27.20 54.42
C GLU A 634 -41.10 -25.68 54.49
N ILE A 635 -41.67 -24.94 53.53
CA ILE A 635 -41.59 -23.47 53.49
C ILE A 635 -43.01 -22.90 53.47
N LYS A 636 -43.22 -21.82 54.24
CA LYS A 636 -44.46 -21.04 54.17
C LYS A 636 -44.52 -20.28 52.84
N THR A 637 -45.67 -20.29 52.19
CA THR A 637 -45.85 -19.58 50.91
C THR A 637 -47.17 -18.81 50.83
N TRP A 638 -47.27 -17.90 49.86
CA TRP A 638 -48.40 -16.99 49.69
C TRP A 638 -48.92 -17.02 48.25
N TRP A 639 -50.21 -16.77 48.10
CA TRP A 639 -50.84 -16.43 46.83
C TRP A 639 -50.89 -14.92 46.67
N LEU A 640 -50.41 -14.40 45.54
CA LEU A 640 -50.65 -13.01 45.15
C LEU A 640 -52.01 -12.94 44.44
N ILE A 641 -52.94 -12.19 45.02
CA ILE A 641 -54.33 -12.10 44.53
C ILE A 641 -54.53 -10.87 43.64
N GLY A 642 -53.89 -9.76 43.98
CA GLY A 642 -54.10 -8.51 43.28
C GLY A 642 -53.22 -7.38 43.77
N GLU A 643 -53.37 -6.23 43.13
CA GLU A 643 -52.67 -4.99 43.43
C GLU A 643 -53.68 -3.83 43.51
N ASP A 644 -53.34 -2.76 44.21
CA ASP A 644 -54.20 -1.57 44.28
C ASP A 644 -54.33 -0.89 42.91
N HIS A 645 -55.55 -0.45 42.61
CA HIS A 645 -55.97 0.03 41.29
C HIS A 645 -55.18 1.27 40.79
N GLU A 646 -54.59 2.05 41.70
CA GLU A 646 -53.74 3.21 41.38
C GLU A 646 -52.38 2.81 40.81
N ARG A 647 -51.81 1.67 41.20
CA ARG A 647 -50.53 1.18 40.67
C ARG A 647 -50.65 0.59 39.29
N ARG A 648 -51.75 -0.13 39.00
CA ARG A 648 -52.00 -0.77 37.70
C ARG A 648 -52.04 0.22 36.53
N ARG A 649 -52.36 1.51 36.78
CA ARG A 649 -52.37 2.57 35.75
C ARG A 649 -51.00 3.21 35.50
N ALA A 650 -50.04 3.07 36.41
CA ALA A 650 -48.73 3.73 36.30
C ALA A 650 -47.86 3.29 35.10
N PRO A 651 -47.89 2.02 34.63
CA PRO A 651 -47.11 1.60 33.45
C PRO A 651 -47.60 2.23 32.14
N PHE A 652 -48.91 2.50 32.01
CA PHE A 652 -49.51 3.05 30.79
C PHE A 652 -49.01 4.47 30.44
N TYR A 653 -48.57 5.25 31.43
CA TYR A 653 -48.06 6.61 31.21
C TYR A 653 -46.57 6.68 30.85
N ARG A 654 -45.81 5.59 30.97
CA ARG A 654 -44.36 5.58 30.72
C ARG A 654 -44.02 5.56 29.21
N PHE A 655 -45.02 5.36 28.34
CA PHE A 655 -44.86 5.20 26.89
C PHE A 655 -45.67 6.22 26.05
N GLN A 656 -45.69 7.50 26.46
CA GLN A 656 -45.92 8.60 25.52
C GLN A 656 -44.57 9.24 25.17
N PRO A 657 -43.96 8.92 24.01
CA PRO A 657 -42.82 9.67 23.54
C PRO A 657 -43.30 11.04 23.05
N GLY A 658 -43.03 12.11 23.80
CA GLY A 658 -43.02 13.47 23.24
C GLY A 658 -43.81 14.60 23.91
N VAL A 659 -44.27 14.50 25.17
CA VAL A 659 -44.84 15.68 25.86
C VAL A 659 -44.00 16.04 27.09
N SER A 660 -43.24 17.13 26.94
CA SER A 660 -42.49 17.80 28.00
C SER A 660 -43.41 18.22 29.14
N ARG A 661 -42.94 17.99 30.37
CA ARG A 661 -43.55 18.40 31.64
C ARG A 661 -43.49 19.94 31.79
N SER A 662 -44.41 20.65 31.16
CA SER A 662 -44.74 22.03 31.52
C SER A 662 -46.21 22.31 31.26
N SER A 663 -46.89 22.80 32.30
CA SER A 663 -48.24 23.38 32.31
C SER A 663 -49.43 22.52 31.85
N VAL A 664 -50.08 21.83 32.81
CA VAL A 664 -51.56 21.76 32.83
C VAL A 664 -52.03 21.79 34.29
N ARG A 665 -52.26 23.00 34.81
CA ARG A 665 -53.25 23.28 35.85
C ARG A 665 -54.50 23.71 35.07
N GLY A 666 -55.60 22.96 35.17
CA GLY A 666 -56.87 23.39 34.58
C GLY A 666 -57.92 22.29 34.45
N SER A 667 -58.93 22.42 35.31
CA SER A 667 -60.34 22.00 35.23
C SER A 667 -60.72 20.56 34.85
N TYR A 668 -61.52 19.99 35.75
CA TYR A 668 -62.39 18.85 35.55
C TYR A 668 -63.33 19.05 34.35
N ASP A 669 -63.58 17.96 33.61
CA ASP A 669 -64.91 17.61 33.12
C ASP A 669 -65.01 16.07 33.03
N GLU A 670 -65.96 15.53 33.79
CA GLU A 670 -66.36 14.13 33.80
C GLU A 670 -67.10 13.77 32.51
N THR A 671 -66.54 12.88 31.68
CA THR A 671 -67.35 12.01 30.83
C THR A 671 -66.74 10.61 30.78
N GLY A 672 -67.55 9.62 31.13
CA GLY A 672 -67.17 8.25 31.43
C GLY A 672 -66.37 7.55 30.33
N TRP A 673 -65.24 6.95 30.72
CA TRP A 673 -64.48 6.03 29.89
C TRP A 673 -64.89 4.60 30.21
N SER A 674 -65.64 4.00 29.28
CA SER A 674 -66.00 2.59 29.29
C SER A 674 -64.80 1.70 28.99
N THR A 675 -64.64 0.68 29.82
CA THR A 675 -63.54 -0.30 29.91
C THR A 675 -63.40 -1.21 28.66
N GLU A 676 -64.23 -1.05 27.63
CA GLU A 676 -64.29 -1.95 26.48
C GLU A 676 -63.42 -1.54 25.29
N ARG A 677 -62.90 -0.29 25.24
CA ARG A 677 -62.13 0.20 24.08
C ARG A 677 -60.61 -0.07 24.10
N SER A 678 -60.05 -0.61 25.19
CA SER A 678 -58.59 -0.80 25.31
C SER A 678 -58.07 -2.16 24.84
N ILE A 679 -58.92 -3.20 24.81
CA ILE A 679 -58.50 -4.58 24.51
C ILE A 679 -58.32 -4.83 22.99
N LEU A 680 -59.06 -4.12 22.14
CA LEU A 680 -58.93 -4.27 20.67
C LEU A 680 -57.60 -3.73 20.12
N ASN A 681 -56.99 -2.71 20.74
CA ASN A 681 -55.77 -2.08 20.23
C ASN A 681 -54.49 -2.93 20.35
N ILE A 682 -54.47 -3.96 21.21
CA ILE A 682 -53.30 -4.86 21.34
C ILE A 682 -53.19 -5.79 20.11
N ARG A 683 -54.32 -6.19 19.52
CA ARG A 683 -54.36 -7.00 18.29
C ARG A 683 -53.87 -6.25 17.06
N ASP A 684 -54.17 -4.96 16.96
CA ASP A 684 -53.79 -4.15 15.79
C ASP A 684 -52.34 -3.65 15.88
N ARG A 685 -51.83 -3.37 17.08
CA ARG A 685 -50.41 -3.00 17.27
C ARG A 685 -49.44 -4.15 16.98
N ALA A 686 -49.83 -5.39 17.29
CA ALA A 686 -49.04 -6.58 16.98
C ALA A 686 -48.92 -6.83 15.46
N ARG A 687 -49.92 -6.43 14.66
CA ARG A 687 -49.85 -6.49 13.19
C ARG A 687 -49.02 -5.36 12.58
N LEU A 688 -49.07 -4.17 13.16
CA LEU A 688 -48.35 -2.99 12.65
C LEU A 688 -46.82 -3.06 12.87
N SER A 689 -46.34 -3.87 13.82
CA SER A 689 -44.91 -4.03 14.10
C SER A 689 -44.12 -4.81 13.04
N CYS A 690 -44.79 -5.49 12.10
CA CYS A 690 -44.14 -6.36 11.09
C CYS A 690 -44.39 -5.93 9.63
N GLY A 691 -45.02 -4.77 9.40
CA GLY A 691 -45.34 -4.26 8.07
C GLY A 691 -44.29 -3.32 7.49
N GLY A 692 -43.06 -3.80 7.28
CA GLY A 692 -42.05 -3.09 6.48
C GLY A 692 -42.11 -3.54 5.03
N SER A 693 -42.48 -2.62 4.13
CA SER A 693 -42.65 -2.85 2.69
C SER A 693 -41.40 -3.45 2.01
N LEU A 694 -41.52 -4.65 1.44
CA LEU A 694 -40.65 -5.14 0.39
C LEU A 694 -41.34 -4.89 -0.96
N GLY A 695 -40.76 -4.01 -1.78
CA GLY A 695 -41.24 -3.71 -3.13
C GLY A 695 -41.04 -4.88 -4.11
N PRO A 696 -41.71 -4.85 -5.29
CA PRO A 696 -41.71 -5.97 -6.21
C PRO A 696 -40.42 -5.97 -7.04
N GLY A 697 -39.63 -7.04 -6.95
CA GLY A 697 -38.39 -7.19 -7.69
C GLY A 697 -38.07 -8.65 -8.04
N SER A 698 -38.43 -9.03 -9.27
CA SER A 698 -37.80 -10.07 -10.11
C SER A 698 -37.59 -11.47 -9.50
N ALA A 699 -38.54 -12.37 -9.79
CA ALA A 699 -38.30 -13.81 -9.77
C ALA A 699 -37.55 -14.23 -11.03
N LEU A 700 -36.32 -14.73 -10.87
CA LEU A 700 -35.62 -15.55 -11.86
C LEU A 700 -35.11 -16.81 -11.15
N SER A 701 -35.61 -17.93 -11.66
CA SER A 701 -35.42 -19.32 -11.28
C SER A 701 -33.99 -19.82 -11.41
N SER A 702 -33.52 -20.63 -10.44
CA SER A 702 -32.67 -21.82 -10.67
C SER A 702 -32.68 -22.74 -9.43
N PRO A 703 -32.69 -24.07 -9.59
CA PRO A 703 -32.93 -25.03 -8.50
C PRO A 703 -31.63 -25.54 -7.84
N GLY A 704 -31.65 -25.73 -6.52
CA GLY A 704 -30.62 -26.40 -5.72
C GLY A 704 -31.21 -27.57 -4.91
N PRO A 705 -30.43 -28.63 -4.60
CA PRO A 705 -30.94 -29.98 -4.30
C PRO A 705 -31.37 -30.19 -2.83
N PRO A 706 -32.08 -31.30 -2.53
CA PRO A 706 -32.81 -31.47 -1.27
C PRO A 706 -31.99 -32.12 -0.13
N ALA A 707 -32.36 -31.72 1.08
CA ALA A 707 -32.41 -32.46 2.36
C ALA A 707 -31.25 -33.42 2.72
N CYS A 708 -30.43 -32.99 3.70
CA CYS A 708 -29.54 -33.88 4.46
C CYS A 708 -30.34 -34.79 5.40
N ALA A 709 -30.11 -36.10 5.24
CA ALA A 709 -30.52 -37.17 6.13
C ALA A 709 -29.70 -37.20 7.43
N CYS A 710 -30.35 -37.68 8.49
CA CYS A 710 -29.79 -38.01 9.79
C CYS A 710 -28.57 -38.94 9.67
N PHE A 711 -27.45 -38.56 10.28
CA PHE A 711 -26.32 -39.45 10.54
C PHE A 711 -26.04 -39.48 12.04
N VAL A 712 -26.22 -40.67 12.63
CA VAL A 712 -25.78 -41.05 13.97
C VAL A 712 -24.32 -41.48 13.87
N PRO A 713 -23.36 -40.93 14.63
CA PRO A 713 -22.03 -41.50 14.70
C PRO A 713 -21.94 -42.56 15.80
N GLN A 714 -21.36 -43.71 15.44
CA GLN A 714 -20.97 -44.78 16.35
C GLN A 714 -19.85 -44.34 17.30
N ARG A 715 -19.87 -44.94 18.49
CA ARG A 715 -18.77 -45.00 19.45
C ARG A 715 -17.54 -45.60 18.80
N ASP A 716 -16.37 -45.04 19.09
CA ASP A 716 -15.18 -45.83 19.42
C ASP A 716 -14.24 -45.05 20.34
N HIS A 717 -13.70 -45.79 21.31
CA HIS A 717 -12.75 -45.36 22.33
C HIS A 717 -11.42 -44.94 21.71
N HIS A 718 -10.81 -43.85 22.17
CA HIS A 718 -9.39 -43.79 22.53
C HIS A 718 -9.08 -42.52 23.34
N SER A 719 -8.19 -42.72 24.31
CA SER A 719 -7.83 -41.92 25.47
C SER A 719 -7.07 -40.62 25.15
N ALA A 720 -7.32 -39.56 25.92
CA ALA A 720 -6.37 -38.47 26.20
C ALA A 720 -6.75 -37.73 27.51
N PRO A 721 -5.79 -37.12 28.22
CA PRO A 721 -5.63 -37.30 29.67
C PRO A 721 -6.29 -36.23 30.56
N ALA A 722 -6.52 -36.62 31.81
CA ALA A 722 -6.98 -35.80 32.91
C ALA A 722 -5.89 -34.81 33.38
N VAL A 723 -6.27 -33.56 33.58
CA VAL A 723 -5.48 -32.54 34.30
C VAL A 723 -5.87 -32.62 35.77
N SER A 724 -4.91 -32.98 36.62
CA SER A 724 -5.04 -33.04 38.08
C SER A 724 -4.86 -31.66 38.70
N PHE A 725 -5.78 -31.29 39.60
CA PHE A 725 -5.53 -30.26 40.61
C PHE A 725 -4.81 -30.94 41.79
N CYS A 726 -3.65 -30.41 42.19
CA CYS A 726 -2.96 -30.78 43.42
C CYS A 726 -3.58 -29.99 44.58
N GLU A 727 -3.94 -30.71 45.65
CA GLU A 727 -4.00 -30.17 47.01
C GLU A 727 -2.63 -30.39 47.66
N ASP A 728 -1.96 -29.28 48.00
CA ASP A 728 -1.24 -29.01 49.25
C ASP A 728 -0.84 -27.53 49.28
#